data_AF-A0A0A8UPB8-F1
#
_entry.id   AF-A0A0A8UPB8-F1
#
_cell.length_a   1.000
_cell.length_b   1.000
_cell.length_c   1.000
_cell.angle_alpha   90.00
_cell.angle_beta   90.00
_cell.angle_gamma   90.00
#
_symmetry.space_group_name_H-M   'P 1'
#
loop_
_entity.id
_entity.type
_entity.pdbx_description
1 polymer ?
#
loop_
_entity_poly.entity_id
_entity_poly.type
_entity_poly.pdbx_seq_one_letter_code
_entity_poly.pdbx_strand_id
1 'polypeptide(L)'
;MVDPKPFLALITQLEAQLGSTVVSYKNRLINKEVKIFITQLDSVLSDKLCSDETRLTEISNLLKKRWGKIAGSMLAYTSQSQHPLTVICHKLATILHDKDDDLSIYQYLMPTITHIKDDILYLKDDVDMHPLNAVMLSEDNCSLIPVSVLSCLSHHGSVAPKDLINPYTGKKLSENELKRLREFSPQTKELFEVFNLIQETKLGNSSVGGKLQKLIFSLREGGEHGGHGGKENEASIEALNGIMSFMDYWQLIPEDIRIKLGGLKSSSEQQNLDQLIAILNKSDSKSFDCVESISFVLEKTLREHGKALFQETSADWLYLSELYKKFDILITNLKDSPSGSDPLKTISTELLLELEGLEEVHSLCDLIDLLEMLKPSQFKELQTDLIALIEKYVVNADDLQRLLVASDPECYPFIFANLKEWQSLFFNNLESLGFLLEQLTTPQRDAVFNYLNMQISVSTEDAALLARLLRYLSESSRESLFKILGNNVKQLFSSSNVAFTVGLIYLSNETAREICKTVHAALPHLISNGAQFDSLCSVLSVEKRIIFLEYFFEFLPGISKDGRQLGNVLKYLDMTQCEKLCTSQINAKTQVISSGYEFCNMLFPLQPEKRHLCFTILRPILPELLQSFVDFTLTLKYLSSEDKEELRADMKGICKLPKDTVLSDSELFKQYQKATTYSVAESNHSFFKSKRGDSFLLNFLEPKANANVIQ
;
A
#
# COMPACT_ATOMS: atom_id res chain seq x y z
N MET A 1 -12.71 -27.64 -57.95
CA MET A 1 -13.67 -28.28 -57.04
C MET A 1 -13.06 -28.42 -55.67
N VAL A 2 -13.37 -27.46 -54.80
CA VAL A 2 -13.17 -27.61 -53.37
C VAL A 2 -14.17 -28.67 -52.90
N ASP A 3 -13.71 -29.83 -52.44
CA ASP A 3 -14.61 -30.87 -51.90
C ASP A 3 -15.31 -30.29 -50.67
N PRO A 4 -16.65 -30.26 -50.59
CA PRO A 4 -17.38 -29.75 -49.43
C PRO A 4 -17.33 -30.70 -48.21
N LYS A 5 -16.97 -31.98 -48.40
CA LYS A 5 -16.95 -32.99 -47.33
C LYS A 5 -16.08 -32.63 -46.12
N PRO A 6 -14.86 -32.06 -46.26
CA PRO A 6 -14.04 -31.65 -45.12
C PRO A 6 -14.73 -30.57 -44.26
N PHE A 7 -15.49 -29.66 -44.87
CA PHE A 7 -16.21 -28.61 -44.14
C PHE A 7 -17.41 -29.16 -43.37
N LEU A 8 -18.18 -30.06 -44.00
CA LEU A 8 -19.30 -30.72 -43.34
C LEU A 8 -18.84 -31.54 -42.14
N ALA A 9 -17.71 -32.26 -42.26
CA ALA A 9 -17.13 -33.00 -41.13
C ALA A 9 -16.73 -32.07 -39.97
N LEU A 10 -16.17 -30.89 -40.27
CA LEU A 10 -15.80 -29.89 -39.28
C LEU A 10 -17.03 -29.27 -38.58
N ILE A 11 -18.10 -29.01 -39.33
CA ILE A 11 -19.38 -28.53 -38.77
C ILE A 11 -19.96 -29.58 -37.82
N THR A 12 -20.03 -30.84 -38.24
CA THR A 12 -20.54 -31.93 -37.38
C THR A 12 -19.69 -32.09 -36.11
N GLN A 13 -18.37 -31.92 -36.21
CA GLN A 13 -17.47 -31.95 -35.06
C GLN A 13 -17.75 -30.80 -34.08
N LEU A 14 -17.96 -29.58 -34.60
CA LEU A 14 -18.35 -28.43 -33.79
C LEU A 14 -19.65 -28.67 -33.04
N GLU A 15 -20.69 -29.11 -33.75
CA GLU A 15 -22.01 -29.37 -33.19
C GLU A 15 -21.96 -30.41 -32.06
N ALA A 16 -21.12 -31.44 -32.20
CA ALA A 16 -20.91 -32.45 -31.16
C ALA A 16 -20.25 -31.88 -29.89
N GLN A 17 -19.38 -30.88 -30.03
CA GLN A 17 -18.67 -30.26 -28.89
C GLN A 17 -19.54 -29.30 -28.08
N LEU A 18 -20.54 -28.67 -28.71
CA LEU A 18 -21.42 -27.67 -28.07
C LEU A 18 -22.36 -28.26 -26.99
N GLY A 19 -22.55 -29.58 -26.92
CA GLY A 19 -23.61 -30.21 -26.13
C GLY A 19 -23.29 -30.64 -24.69
N SER A 20 -22.07 -30.46 -24.16
CA SER A 20 -21.59 -31.32 -23.05
C SER A 20 -21.20 -30.68 -21.70
N THR A 21 -21.41 -29.39 -21.45
CA THR A 21 -20.94 -28.76 -20.19
C THR A 21 -21.91 -27.77 -19.58
N VAL A 22 -21.87 -27.61 -18.26
CA VAL A 22 -22.45 -26.45 -17.55
C VAL A 22 -21.74 -25.20 -18.09
N VAL A 23 -22.47 -24.42 -18.89
CA VAL A 23 -21.89 -23.37 -19.74
C VAL A 23 -21.83 -22.09 -18.92
N SER A 24 -20.63 -21.54 -18.67
CA SER A 24 -20.47 -20.17 -18.14
C SER A 24 -21.14 -19.15 -19.07
N TYR A 25 -21.43 -17.94 -18.59
CA TYR A 25 -22.00 -16.87 -19.42
C TYR A 25 -21.23 -16.68 -20.75
N LYS A 26 -19.90 -16.57 -20.65
CA LYS A 26 -19.00 -16.42 -21.81
C LYS A 26 -19.16 -17.56 -22.81
N ASN A 27 -19.24 -18.81 -22.34
CA ASN A 27 -19.43 -19.96 -23.22
C ASN A 27 -20.82 -19.97 -23.88
N ARG A 28 -21.87 -19.42 -23.25
CA ARG A 28 -23.20 -19.31 -23.87
C ARG A 28 -23.17 -18.33 -25.03
N LEU A 29 -22.48 -17.19 -24.86
CA LEU A 29 -22.24 -16.23 -25.95
C LEU A 29 -21.43 -16.84 -27.10
N ILE A 30 -20.35 -17.55 -26.79
CA ILE A 30 -19.56 -18.29 -27.80
C ILE A 30 -20.45 -19.28 -28.55
N ASN A 31 -21.27 -20.07 -27.85
CA ASN A 31 -22.14 -21.05 -28.48
C ASN A 31 -23.19 -20.40 -29.42
N LYS A 32 -23.72 -19.23 -29.06
CA LYS A 32 -24.62 -18.47 -29.95
C LYS A 32 -23.89 -17.98 -31.20
N GLU A 33 -22.68 -17.43 -31.03
CA GLU A 33 -21.86 -16.97 -32.15
C GLU A 33 -21.51 -18.12 -33.11
N VAL A 34 -21.14 -19.28 -32.56
CA VAL A 34 -20.88 -20.51 -33.34
C VAL A 34 -22.10 -20.92 -34.15
N LYS A 35 -23.30 -20.94 -33.56
CA LYS A 35 -24.54 -21.28 -34.27
C LYS A 35 -24.85 -20.32 -35.41
N ILE A 36 -24.67 -19.01 -35.17
CA ILE A 36 -24.86 -17.98 -36.21
C ILE A 36 -23.87 -18.20 -37.35
N PHE A 37 -22.59 -18.41 -37.05
CA PHE A 37 -21.57 -18.61 -38.08
C PHE A 37 -21.79 -19.90 -38.87
N ILE A 38 -22.07 -21.03 -38.22
CA ILE A 38 -22.36 -22.31 -38.89
C ILE A 38 -23.54 -22.15 -39.85
N THR A 39 -24.63 -21.50 -39.41
CA THR A 39 -25.82 -21.29 -40.24
C THR A 39 -25.48 -20.46 -41.49
N GLN A 40 -24.67 -19.42 -41.34
CA GLN A 40 -24.21 -18.60 -42.46
C GLN A 40 -23.28 -19.37 -43.40
N LEU A 41 -22.35 -20.16 -42.86
CA LEU A 41 -21.44 -20.99 -43.64
C LEU A 41 -22.21 -22.07 -44.41
N ASP A 42 -23.14 -22.76 -43.77
CA ASP A 42 -23.98 -23.78 -44.42
C ASP A 42 -24.81 -23.18 -45.57
N SER A 43 -25.34 -21.97 -45.38
CA SER A 43 -26.02 -21.23 -46.46
C SER A 43 -25.11 -20.98 -47.67
N VAL A 44 -23.82 -20.69 -47.46
CA VAL A 44 -22.84 -20.47 -48.55
C VAL A 44 -22.45 -21.80 -49.21
N LEU A 45 -22.32 -22.87 -48.44
CA LEU A 45 -21.90 -24.19 -48.94
C LEU A 45 -23.01 -24.97 -49.63
N SER A 46 -24.26 -24.81 -49.18
CA SER A 46 -25.43 -25.55 -49.68
C SER A 46 -25.98 -25.01 -51.01
N ASP A 47 -25.52 -23.84 -51.48
CA ASP A 47 -25.89 -23.34 -52.80
C ASP A 47 -25.19 -24.13 -53.93
N LYS A 48 -25.94 -25.07 -54.49
CA LYS A 48 -25.49 -25.96 -55.58
C LYS A 48 -25.30 -25.24 -56.91
N LEU A 49 -25.89 -24.06 -57.10
CA LEU A 49 -25.80 -23.30 -58.36
C LEU A 49 -24.62 -22.33 -58.37
N CYS A 50 -24.00 -22.09 -57.21
CA CYS A 50 -22.87 -21.19 -57.05
C CYS A 50 -21.57 -21.81 -57.60
N SER A 51 -20.83 -21.02 -58.40
CA SER A 51 -19.50 -21.40 -58.92
C SER A 51 -18.47 -21.49 -57.78
N ASP A 52 -17.36 -22.19 -58.00
CA ASP A 52 -16.29 -22.29 -57.00
C ASP A 52 -15.71 -20.90 -56.64
N GLU A 53 -15.51 -20.01 -57.62
CA GLU A 53 -15.00 -18.64 -57.41
C GLU A 53 -15.97 -17.77 -56.61
N THR A 54 -17.26 -17.83 -56.96
CA THR A 54 -18.30 -17.11 -56.22
C THR A 54 -18.39 -17.64 -54.79
N ARG A 55 -18.28 -18.96 -54.58
CA ARG A 55 -18.28 -19.56 -53.24
C ARG A 55 -17.07 -19.12 -52.41
N LEU A 56 -15.86 -19.07 -52.99
CA LEU A 56 -14.67 -18.57 -52.29
C LEU A 56 -14.81 -17.08 -51.92
N THR A 57 -15.39 -16.28 -52.83
CA THR A 57 -15.68 -14.86 -52.56
C THR A 57 -16.66 -14.68 -51.40
N GLU A 58 -17.74 -15.48 -51.37
CA GLU A 58 -18.72 -15.47 -50.27
C GLU A 58 -18.11 -15.93 -48.94
N ILE A 59 -17.22 -16.94 -48.94
CA ILE A 59 -16.47 -17.35 -47.74
C ILE A 59 -15.57 -16.22 -47.24
N SER A 60 -14.84 -15.55 -48.14
CA SER A 60 -14.00 -14.40 -47.79
C SER A 60 -14.83 -13.26 -47.18
N ASN A 61 -15.98 -12.95 -47.81
CA ASN A 61 -16.93 -11.97 -47.29
C ASN A 61 -17.49 -12.37 -45.91
N LEU A 62 -17.75 -13.66 -45.69
CA LEU A 62 -18.21 -14.19 -44.41
C LEU A 62 -17.15 -14.01 -43.31
N LEU A 63 -15.89 -14.36 -43.57
CA LEU A 63 -14.78 -14.16 -42.62
C LEU A 63 -14.58 -12.67 -42.31
N LYS A 64 -14.60 -11.81 -43.33
CA LYS A 64 -14.52 -10.35 -43.18
C LYS A 64 -15.68 -9.79 -42.35
N LYS A 65 -16.91 -10.24 -42.61
CA LYS A 65 -18.11 -9.83 -41.86
C LYS A 65 -18.01 -10.28 -40.40
N ARG A 66 -17.57 -11.51 -40.14
CA ARG A 66 -17.33 -12.02 -38.79
C ARG A 66 -16.28 -11.16 -38.07
N TRP A 67 -15.14 -10.92 -38.71
CA TRP A 67 -14.07 -10.11 -38.14
C TRP A 67 -14.54 -8.71 -37.74
N GLY A 68 -15.30 -8.03 -38.61
CA GLY A 68 -15.84 -6.70 -38.32
C GLY A 68 -16.73 -6.64 -37.07
N LYS A 69 -17.23 -7.78 -36.58
CA LYS A 69 -18.01 -7.88 -35.35
C LYS A 69 -17.18 -8.23 -34.12
N ILE A 70 -16.23 -9.16 -34.26
CA ILE A 70 -15.49 -9.73 -33.13
C ILE A 70 -14.13 -9.07 -32.87
N ALA A 71 -13.64 -8.19 -33.75
CA ALA A 71 -12.36 -7.52 -33.58
C ALA A 71 -12.27 -6.80 -32.23
N GLY A 72 -11.15 -6.98 -31.53
CA GLY A 72 -10.92 -6.39 -30.20
C GLY A 72 -11.83 -6.93 -29.08
N SER A 73 -12.56 -8.02 -29.32
CA SER A 73 -13.43 -8.65 -28.32
C SER A 73 -12.85 -9.97 -27.77
N MET A 74 -13.44 -10.51 -26.70
CA MET A 74 -13.13 -11.85 -26.19
C MET A 74 -13.40 -12.99 -27.19
N LEU A 75 -14.14 -12.71 -28.27
CA LEU A 75 -14.41 -13.66 -29.37
C LEU A 75 -13.42 -13.54 -30.53
N ALA A 76 -12.46 -12.60 -30.45
CA ALA A 76 -11.42 -12.43 -31.45
C ALA A 76 -10.58 -13.71 -31.61
N TYR A 77 -10.04 -13.93 -32.82
CA TYR A 77 -9.27 -15.13 -33.13
C TYR A 77 -8.05 -15.33 -32.23
N THR A 78 -7.37 -14.27 -31.83
CA THR A 78 -6.20 -14.33 -30.92
C THR A 78 -6.61 -14.70 -29.48
N SER A 79 -7.83 -14.34 -29.06
CA SER A 79 -8.37 -14.67 -27.74
C SER A 79 -8.90 -16.10 -27.68
N GLN A 80 -9.49 -16.55 -28.79
CA GLN A 80 -10.07 -17.89 -28.96
C GLN A 80 -9.18 -18.78 -29.85
N SER A 81 -7.86 -18.67 -29.73
CA SER A 81 -6.89 -19.29 -30.66
C SER A 81 -7.03 -20.80 -30.81
N GLN A 82 -7.42 -21.48 -29.74
CA GLN A 82 -7.64 -22.93 -29.70
C GLN A 82 -9.12 -23.32 -29.86
N HIS A 83 -10.02 -22.35 -29.92
CA HIS A 83 -11.44 -22.64 -30.03
C HIS A 83 -11.72 -23.32 -31.38
N PRO A 84 -12.50 -24.41 -31.41
CA PRO A 84 -12.80 -25.15 -32.63
C PRO A 84 -13.29 -24.29 -33.81
N LEU A 85 -14.09 -23.24 -33.54
CA LEU A 85 -14.55 -22.31 -34.57
C LEU A 85 -13.39 -21.51 -35.19
N THR A 86 -12.49 -20.99 -34.36
CA THR A 86 -11.29 -20.27 -34.82
C THR A 86 -10.42 -21.16 -35.70
N VAL A 87 -10.24 -22.43 -35.32
CA VAL A 87 -9.49 -23.40 -36.13
C VAL A 87 -10.14 -23.61 -37.51
N ILE A 88 -11.48 -23.63 -37.58
CA ILE A 88 -12.21 -23.75 -38.85
C ILE A 88 -12.05 -22.49 -39.69
N CYS A 89 -12.21 -21.30 -39.10
CA CYS A 89 -11.99 -20.04 -39.79
C CYS A 89 -10.56 -19.91 -40.31
N HIS A 90 -9.56 -20.34 -39.53
CA HIS A 90 -8.17 -20.38 -39.97
C HIS A 90 -7.97 -21.34 -41.16
N LYS A 91 -8.55 -22.55 -41.12
CA LYS A 91 -8.50 -23.47 -42.27
C LYS A 91 -9.16 -22.90 -43.51
N LEU A 92 -10.29 -22.19 -43.36
CA LEU A 92 -10.95 -21.48 -44.46
C LEU A 92 -10.03 -20.41 -45.04
N ALA A 93 -9.36 -19.62 -44.18
CA ALA A 93 -8.39 -18.62 -44.59
C ALA A 93 -7.18 -19.23 -45.32
N THR A 94 -6.64 -20.35 -44.84
CA THR A 94 -5.57 -21.09 -45.53
C THR A 94 -6.00 -21.55 -46.92
N ILE A 95 -7.22 -22.08 -47.07
CA ILE A 95 -7.74 -22.50 -48.36
C ILE A 95 -7.92 -21.32 -49.33
N LEU A 96 -8.29 -20.14 -48.82
CA LEU A 96 -8.35 -18.92 -49.63
C LEU A 96 -6.95 -18.49 -50.08
N HIS A 97 -5.98 -18.46 -49.16
CA HIS A 97 -4.58 -18.14 -49.46
C HIS A 97 -3.94 -19.10 -50.48
N ASP A 98 -4.19 -20.41 -50.35
CA ASP A 98 -3.72 -21.42 -51.31
C ASP A 98 -4.30 -21.23 -52.73
N LYS A 99 -5.37 -20.44 -52.86
CA LYS A 99 -6.00 -20.10 -54.15
C LYS A 99 -5.59 -18.74 -54.67
N ASP A 100 -5.31 -17.81 -53.78
CA ASP A 100 -4.96 -16.42 -54.06
C ASP A 100 -3.98 -15.94 -52.97
N ASP A 101 -2.70 -15.83 -53.33
CA ASP A 101 -1.61 -15.49 -52.43
C ASP A 101 -1.38 -13.97 -52.29
N ASP A 102 -2.27 -13.15 -52.86
CA ASP A 102 -2.23 -11.69 -52.76
C ASP A 102 -2.31 -11.23 -51.29
N LEU A 103 -3.13 -11.92 -50.49
CA LEU A 103 -3.31 -11.69 -49.06
C LEU A 103 -2.71 -12.82 -48.23
N SER A 104 -2.11 -12.48 -47.10
CA SER A 104 -1.70 -13.45 -46.07
C SER A 104 -2.90 -14.22 -45.50
N ILE A 105 -2.64 -15.37 -44.87
CA ILE A 105 -3.64 -16.16 -44.15
C ILE A 105 -4.33 -15.28 -43.10
N TYR A 106 -3.54 -14.49 -42.35
CA TYR A 106 -4.11 -13.57 -41.37
C TYR A 106 -4.86 -12.38 -41.94
N GLN A 107 -4.61 -11.94 -43.18
CA GLN A 107 -5.45 -10.91 -43.82
C GLN A 107 -6.80 -11.45 -44.27
N TYR A 108 -6.90 -12.71 -44.70
CA TYR A 108 -8.20 -13.33 -44.94
C TYR A 108 -9.00 -13.48 -43.63
N LEU A 109 -8.32 -13.82 -42.54
CA LEU A 109 -8.95 -14.01 -41.24
C LEU A 109 -9.32 -12.67 -40.56
N MET A 110 -8.41 -11.71 -40.63
CA MET A 110 -8.44 -10.40 -39.95
C MET A 110 -8.10 -9.27 -40.94
N PRO A 111 -9.04 -8.87 -41.82
CA PRO A 111 -8.75 -7.92 -42.90
C PRO A 111 -8.27 -6.52 -42.49
N THR A 112 -8.31 -6.18 -41.19
CA THR A 112 -7.76 -4.91 -40.68
C THR A 112 -6.26 -4.96 -40.46
N ILE A 113 -5.64 -6.15 -40.50
CA ILE A 113 -4.19 -6.28 -40.35
C ILE A 113 -3.49 -5.78 -41.61
N THR A 114 -2.83 -4.63 -41.51
CA THR A 114 -2.16 -3.96 -42.63
C THR A 114 -0.66 -4.16 -42.65
N HIS A 115 -0.05 -4.49 -41.51
CA HIS A 115 1.40 -4.54 -41.33
C HIS A 115 1.90 -5.99 -41.26
N ILE A 116 2.12 -6.60 -42.43
CA ILE A 116 2.51 -8.02 -42.54
C ILE A 116 3.81 -8.21 -43.33
N LYS A 117 4.05 -7.37 -44.35
CA LYS A 117 5.17 -7.53 -45.29
C LYS A 117 6.24 -6.45 -45.16
N ASP A 118 6.13 -5.57 -44.16
CA ASP A 118 7.11 -4.50 -43.96
C ASP A 118 8.30 -5.08 -43.17
N ASP A 119 9.48 -5.18 -43.82
CA ASP A 119 10.78 -5.56 -43.22
C ASP A 119 11.28 -4.52 -42.20
N ILE A 120 10.48 -4.17 -41.19
CA ILE A 120 10.79 -3.00 -40.34
C ILE A 120 11.87 -3.35 -39.30
N LEU A 121 11.95 -4.57 -38.76
CA LEU A 121 12.80 -4.89 -37.59
C LEU A 121 13.34 -6.35 -37.49
N TYR A 122 14.13 -6.63 -36.44
CA TYR A 122 14.95 -7.83 -36.17
C TYR A 122 14.29 -9.23 -36.27
N LEU A 123 12.98 -9.32 -36.45
CA LEU A 123 12.26 -10.58 -36.72
C LEU A 123 11.98 -10.67 -38.22
N LYS A 124 12.69 -11.58 -38.90
CA LYS A 124 12.53 -11.82 -40.34
C LYS A 124 11.44 -12.85 -40.67
N ASP A 125 10.74 -13.32 -39.65
CA ASP A 125 9.74 -14.36 -39.81
C ASP A 125 8.46 -13.74 -40.36
N ASP A 126 7.87 -14.38 -41.38
CA ASP A 126 6.54 -14.02 -41.86
C ASP A 126 5.52 -14.21 -40.73
N VAL A 127 4.60 -13.27 -40.57
CA VAL A 127 3.59 -13.32 -39.50
C VAL A 127 2.78 -14.62 -39.54
N ASP A 128 2.52 -15.16 -40.75
CA ASP A 128 1.77 -16.39 -40.96
C ASP A 128 2.50 -17.64 -40.43
N MET A 129 3.81 -17.53 -40.12
CA MET A 129 4.60 -18.60 -39.52
C MET A 129 4.32 -18.79 -38.03
N HIS A 130 3.78 -17.77 -37.36
CA HIS A 130 3.41 -17.87 -35.96
C HIS A 130 2.01 -18.45 -35.84
N PRO A 131 1.77 -19.48 -35.01
CA PRO A 131 0.42 -19.96 -34.76
C PRO A 131 -0.40 -18.90 -34.00
N LEU A 132 -1.74 -18.92 -34.14
CA LEU A 132 -2.63 -17.93 -33.49
C LEU A 132 -2.47 -17.86 -31.97
N ASN A 133 -2.06 -18.95 -31.33
CA ASN A 133 -1.80 -19.01 -29.89
C ASN A 133 -0.42 -18.48 -29.48
N ALA A 134 0.35 -17.90 -30.42
CA ALA A 134 1.64 -17.27 -30.22
C ALA A 134 1.64 -15.77 -30.57
N VAL A 135 0.47 -15.22 -30.93
CA VAL A 135 0.31 -13.82 -31.34
C VAL A 135 -0.83 -13.16 -30.56
N MET A 136 -0.71 -11.86 -30.35
CA MET A 136 -1.69 -10.99 -29.70
C MET A 136 -2.14 -9.92 -30.70
N LEU A 137 -3.37 -9.42 -30.59
CA LEU A 137 -3.87 -8.34 -31.44
C LEU A 137 -3.48 -6.96 -30.87
N SER A 138 -2.99 -6.02 -31.69
CA SER A 138 -2.76 -4.64 -31.22
C SER A 138 -4.06 -3.94 -30.85
N GLU A 139 -3.99 -2.88 -30.03
CA GLU A 139 -5.18 -2.15 -29.58
C GLU A 139 -6.00 -1.48 -30.68
N ASP A 140 -5.33 -1.04 -31.75
CA ASP A 140 -5.98 -0.49 -32.95
C ASP A 140 -6.56 -1.60 -33.87
N ASN A 141 -6.34 -2.87 -33.52
CA ASN A 141 -6.70 -4.04 -34.31
C ASN A 141 -6.06 -4.06 -35.71
N CYS A 142 -4.97 -3.33 -35.94
CA CYS A 142 -4.31 -3.18 -37.24
C CYS A 142 -3.01 -3.97 -37.40
N SER A 143 -2.51 -4.59 -36.33
CA SER A 143 -1.29 -5.38 -36.34
C SER A 143 -1.33 -6.53 -35.34
N LEU A 144 -0.45 -7.51 -35.54
CA LEU A 144 -0.23 -8.59 -34.57
C LEU A 144 1.03 -8.29 -33.75
N ILE A 145 1.09 -8.81 -32.54
CA ILE A 145 2.24 -8.70 -31.64
C ILE A 145 2.67 -10.12 -31.31
N PRO A 146 3.81 -10.59 -31.82
CA PRO A 146 4.27 -11.94 -31.53
C PRO A 146 4.76 -12.01 -30.09
N VAL A 147 4.37 -13.05 -29.36
CA VAL A 147 4.75 -13.22 -27.95
C VAL A 147 6.27 -13.39 -27.79
N SER A 148 6.93 -13.85 -28.85
CA SER A 148 8.40 -13.93 -28.94
C SER A 148 9.09 -12.56 -28.80
N VAL A 149 8.38 -11.44 -28.89
CA VAL A 149 8.91 -10.10 -28.57
C VAL A 149 9.43 -10.02 -27.12
N LEU A 150 8.87 -10.83 -26.20
CA LEU A 150 9.37 -10.93 -24.83
C LEU A 150 10.80 -11.47 -24.75
N SER A 151 11.27 -12.14 -25.80
CA SER A 151 12.65 -12.60 -25.87
C SER A 151 13.69 -11.49 -26.02
N CYS A 152 13.25 -10.27 -26.34
CA CYS A 152 14.06 -9.06 -26.28
C CYS A 152 14.33 -8.60 -24.85
N LEU A 153 13.53 -9.04 -23.87
CA LEU A 153 13.79 -8.73 -22.47
C LEU A 153 15.12 -9.33 -22.06
N SER A 154 15.94 -8.49 -21.44
CA SER A 154 17.22 -8.90 -20.90
C SER A 154 17.21 -8.66 -19.41
N HIS A 155 17.43 -9.72 -18.64
CA HIS A 155 17.69 -9.58 -17.22
C HIS A 155 18.94 -8.78 -16.91
N HIS A 156 19.78 -8.39 -17.88
CA HIS A 156 20.93 -7.52 -17.63
C HIS A 156 20.53 -6.03 -17.67
N GLY A 157 19.45 -5.69 -18.40
CA GLY A 157 18.86 -4.36 -18.40
C GLY A 157 18.83 -3.65 -19.77
N SER A 158 19.13 -4.34 -20.88
CA SER A 158 19.18 -3.69 -22.20
C SER A 158 17.81 -3.27 -22.75
N VAL A 159 16.73 -3.93 -22.33
CA VAL A 159 15.36 -3.62 -22.74
C VAL A 159 14.43 -3.85 -21.56
N ALA A 160 13.77 -2.80 -21.07
CA ALA A 160 12.70 -2.92 -20.08
C ALA A 160 11.36 -3.22 -20.77
N PRO A 161 10.36 -3.78 -20.06
CA PRO A 161 9.05 -4.03 -20.65
C PRO A 161 8.40 -2.81 -21.31
N LYS A 162 8.57 -1.61 -20.72
CA LYS A 162 8.07 -0.34 -21.28
C LYS A 162 8.69 0.05 -22.63
N ASP A 163 9.81 -0.56 -23.00
CA ASP A 163 10.56 -0.28 -24.22
C ASP A 163 10.38 -1.37 -25.28
N LEU A 164 9.53 -2.36 -25.03
CA LEU A 164 9.15 -3.32 -26.05
C LEU A 164 8.42 -2.61 -27.19
N ILE A 165 8.81 -2.94 -28.41
CA ILE A 165 8.23 -2.42 -29.66
C ILE A 165 7.55 -3.55 -30.41
N ASN A 166 6.43 -3.25 -31.06
CA ASN A 166 5.83 -4.17 -32.01
C ASN A 166 6.75 -4.27 -33.23
N PRO A 167 7.27 -5.47 -33.55
CA PRO A 167 8.24 -5.65 -34.64
C PRO A 167 7.70 -5.28 -36.02
N TYR A 168 6.37 -5.35 -36.23
CA TYR A 168 5.76 -5.08 -37.52
C TYR A 168 5.37 -3.62 -37.73
N THR A 169 5.26 -2.83 -36.65
CA THR A 169 4.89 -1.40 -36.75
C THR A 169 5.99 -0.46 -36.28
N GLY A 170 6.99 -0.97 -35.56
CA GLY A 170 8.02 -0.17 -34.89
C GLY A 170 7.52 0.69 -33.73
N LYS A 171 6.21 0.65 -33.42
CA LYS A 171 5.63 1.42 -32.32
C LYS A 171 5.92 0.74 -30.98
N LYS A 172 6.17 1.54 -29.94
CA LYS A 172 6.21 1.04 -28.55
C LYS A 172 4.85 0.46 -28.18
N LEU A 173 4.87 -0.64 -27.42
CA LEU A 173 3.66 -1.26 -26.90
C LEU A 173 2.99 -0.35 -25.87
N SER A 174 1.66 -0.28 -25.89
CA SER A 174 0.91 0.45 -24.87
C SER A 174 0.95 -0.26 -23.51
N GLU A 175 0.62 0.46 -22.42
CA GLU A 175 0.57 -0.15 -21.09
C GLU A 175 -0.42 -1.33 -21.01
N ASN A 176 -1.55 -1.24 -21.71
CA ASN A 176 -2.55 -2.29 -21.73
C ASN A 176 -2.16 -3.45 -22.66
N GLU A 177 -1.43 -3.21 -23.76
CA GLU A 177 -0.78 -4.29 -24.51
C GLU A 177 0.26 -5.04 -23.66
N LEU A 178 1.08 -4.32 -22.89
CA LEU A 178 2.04 -4.93 -21.96
C LEU A 178 1.35 -5.75 -20.86
N LYS A 179 0.23 -5.23 -20.33
CA LYS A 179 -0.60 -5.96 -19.36
C LYS A 179 -1.15 -7.25 -19.96
N ARG A 180 -1.71 -7.18 -21.18
CA ARG A 180 -2.22 -8.36 -21.90
C ARG A 180 -1.11 -9.37 -22.21
N LEU A 181 0.07 -8.91 -22.62
CA LEU A 181 1.22 -9.75 -22.88
C LEU A 181 1.71 -10.49 -21.62
N ARG A 182 1.68 -9.81 -20.47
CA ARG A 182 1.93 -10.42 -19.15
C ARG A 182 0.87 -11.49 -18.83
N GLU A 183 -0.39 -11.25 -19.13
CA GLU A 183 -1.51 -12.15 -18.83
C GLU A 183 -1.73 -13.25 -19.89
N PHE A 184 -0.99 -13.22 -21.01
CA PHE A 184 -1.18 -14.09 -22.17
C PHE A 184 -1.10 -15.61 -21.86
N SER A 185 -0.22 -16.00 -20.95
CA SER A 185 -0.03 -17.38 -20.50
C SER A 185 0.55 -17.43 -19.09
N PRO A 186 0.48 -18.57 -18.39
CA PRO A 186 1.20 -18.75 -17.12
C PRO A 186 2.71 -18.50 -17.25
N GLN A 187 3.33 -18.90 -18.37
CA GLN A 187 4.76 -18.69 -18.61
C GLN A 187 5.12 -17.22 -18.77
N THR A 188 4.32 -16.44 -19.52
CA THR A 188 4.58 -15.00 -19.66
C THR A 188 4.39 -14.28 -18.33
N LYS A 189 3.36 -14.63 -17.56
CA LYS A 189 3.16 -14.08 -16.21
C LYS A 189 4.36 -14.34 -15.31
N GLU A 190 4.83 -15.60 -15.26
CA GLU A 190 5.99 -16.01 -14.49
C GLU A 190 7.27 -15.28 -14.94
N LEU A 191 7.45 -15.06 -16.25
CA LEU A 191 8.58 -14.29 -16.78
C LEU A 191 8.59 -12.86 -16.23
N PHE A 192 7.44 -12.17 -16.26
CA PHE A 192 7.33 -10.82 -15.72
C PHE A 192 7.55 -10.76 -14.20
N GLU A 193 7.05 -11.75 -13.46
CA GLU A 193 7.30 -11.87 -12.02
C GLU A 193 8.79 -12.05 -11.76
N VAL A 194 9.45 -13.03 -12.38
CA VAL A 194 10.89 -13.25 -12.25
C VAL A 194 11.69 -12.01 -12.65
N PHE A 195 11.30 -11.33 -13.73
CA PHE A 195 11.92 -10.07 -14.14
C PHE A 195 11.80 -9.00 -13.05
N ASN A 196 10.61 -8.79 -12.47
CA ASN A 196 10.41 -7.82 -11.40
C ASN A 196 11.21 -8.19 -10.15
N LEU A 197 11.21 -9.46 -9.74
CA LEU A 197 12.02 -9.94 -8.62
C LEU A 197 13.52 -9.70 -8.85
N ILE A 198 13.99 -9.91 -10.08
CA ILE A 198 15.36 -9.57 -10.47
C ILE A 198 15.59 -8.07 -10.27
N GLN A 199 14.72 -7.19 -10.78
CA GLN A 199 14.88 -5.73 -10.63
C GLN A 199 14.83 -5.29 -9.17
N GLU A 200 13.89 -5.79 -8.38
CA GLU A 200 13.76 -5.51 -6.95
C GLU A 200 15.01 -5.96 -6.18
N THR A 201 15.50 -7.17 -6.46
CA THR A 201 16.70 -7.70 -5.81
C THR A 201 17.92 -6.85 -6.15
N LYS A 202 18.05 -6.42 -7.42
CA LYS A 202 19.14 -5.56 -7.86
C LYS A 202 19.10 -4.17 -7.24
N LEU A 203 17.92 -3.54 -7.20
CA LEU A 203 17.72 -2.21 -6.64
C LEU A 203 17.67 -2.23 -5.10
N GLY A 204 17.37 -3.35 -4.47
CA GLY A 204 17.41 -3.50 -3.01
C GLY A 204 18.82 -3.74 -2.47
N ASN A 205 19.74 -4.25 -3.28
CA ASN A 205 21.03 -4.75 -2.81
C ASN A 205 21.99 -3.61 -2.42
N SER A 206 22.58 -3.71 -1.22
CA SER A 206 23.54 -2.75 -0.68
C SER A 206 24.99 -2.97 -1.11
N SER A 207 25.30 -4.10 -1.75
CA SER A 207 26.64 -4.41 -2.27
C SER A 207 27.06 -3.47 -3.40
N VAL A 208 28.35 -3.52 -3.74
CA VAL A 208 28.92 -2.78 -4.87
C VAL A 208 28.21 -3.13 -6.16
N GLY A 209 27.91 -4.41 -6.39
CA GLY A 209 27.14 -4.86 -7.55
C GLY A 209 25.75 -4.22 -7.63
N GLY A 210 25.02 -4.17 -6.50
CA GLY A 210 23.71 -3.53 -6.42
C GLY A 210 23.75 -2.02 -6.66
N LYS A 211 24.74 -1.33 -6.08
CA LYS A 211 24.96 0.10 -6.27
C LYS A 211 25.39 0.43 -7.70
N LEU A 212 26.26 -0.39 -8.29
CA LEU A 212 26.68 -0.26 -9.68
C LEU A 212 25.51 -0.48 -10.65
N GLN A 213 24.61 -1.39 -10.31
CA GLN A 213 23.39 -1.60 -11.09
C GLN A 213 22.46 -0.39 -11.07
N LYS A 214 22.28 0.25 -9.90
CA LYS A 214 21.54 1.52 -9.80
C LYS A 214 22.16 2.60 -10.67
N LEU A 215 23.49 2.71 -10.64
CA LEU A 215 24.22 3.63 -11.51
C LEU A 215 23.93 3.34 -12.99
N ILE A 216 24.07 2.08 -13.44
CA ILE A 216 23.79 1.68 -14.82
C ILE A 216 22.36 2.07 -15.22
N PHE A 217 21.36 1.81 -14.35
CA PHE A 217 19.97 2.17 -14.60
C PHE A 217 19.79 3.69 -14.74
N SER A 218 20.33 4.48 -13.82
CA SER A 218 20.29 5.94 -13.87
C SER A 218 20.97 6.52 -15.11
N LEU A 219 22.11 5.95 -15.53
CA LEU A 219 22.81 6.38 -16.75
C LEU A 219 21.99 6.12 -18.02
N ARG A 220 21.21 5.03 -18.06
CA ARG A 220 20.33 4.71 -19.19
C ARG A 220 19.12 5.63 -19.25
N GLU A 221 18.41 5.79 -18.14
CA GLU A 221 17.25 6.68 -18.08
C GLU A 221 17.65 8.12 -18.41
N GLY A 222 18.86 8.54 -18.00
CA GLY A 222 19.38 9.87 -18.29
C GLY A 222 20.24 10.01 -19.54
N GLY A 223 20.31 8.98 -20.38
CA GLY A 223 20.92 9.05 -21.71
C GLY A 223 19.96 9.61 -22.77
N GLU A 224 20.44 9.73 -24.01
CA GLU A 224 19.65 10.25 -25.13
C GLU A 224 18.38 9.42 -25.40
N HIS A 225 18.50 8.08 -25.30
CA HIS A 225 17.39 7.16 -25.56
C HIS A 225 16.51 6.88 -24.33
N GLY A 226 16.87 7.41 -23.15
CA GLY A 226 16.15 7.16 -21.90
C GLY A 226 14.82 7.90 -21.76
N GLY A 227 14.56 8.90 -22.61
CA GLY A 227 13.31 9.67 -22.60
C GLY A 227 13.21 10.75 -21.52
N HIS A 228 14.22 10.90 -20.66
CA HIS A 228 14.28 11.93 -19.61
C HIS A 228 15.12 13.17 -19.99
N GLY A 229 15.23 13.45 -21.29
CA GLY A 229 15.83 14.69 -21.79
C GLY A 229 17.37 14.73 -21.81
N GLY A 230 18.03 13.58 -21.70
CA GLY A 230 19.45 13.45 -22.03
C GLY A 230 19.71 13.69 -23.51
N LYS A 231 20.95 14.07 -23.87
CA LYS A 231 21.45 14.12 -25.25
C LYS A 231 22.79 13.39 -25.31
N GLU A 232 23.26 13.07 -26.52
CA GLU A 232 24.53 12.36 -26.77
C GLU A 232 25.70 12.84 -25.90
N ASN A 233 25.79 14.15 -25.65
CA ASN A 233 26.86 14.79 -24.85
C ASN A 233 26.33 15.53 -23.59
N GLU A 234 25.07 15.34 -23.21
CA GLU A 234 24.45 16.00 -22.05
C GLU A 234 23.66 14.98 -21.23
N ALA A 235 24.21 14.57 -20.08
CA ALA A 235 23.52 13.67 -19.16
C ALA A 235 22.31 14.37 -18.51
N SER A 236 21.18 13.67 -18.38
CA SER A 236 20.01 14.20 -17.66
C SER A 236 20.23 14.25 -16.15
N ILE A 237 19.26 14.82 -15.42
CA ILE A 237 19.27 14.89 -13.96
C ILE A 237 19.26 13.49 -13.30
N GLU A 238 18.60 12.51 -13.91
CA GLU A 238 18.55 11.12 -13.43
C GLU A 238 19.95 10.48 -13.48
N ALA A 239 20.67 10.64 -14.59
CA ALA A 239 22.04 10.15 -14.74
C ALA A 239 22.98 10.82 -13.73
N LEU A 240 22.90 12.15 -13.60
CA LEU A 240 23.72 12.91 -12.65
C LEU A 240 23.47 12.48 -11.19
N ASN A 241 22.20 12.30 -10.80
CA ASN A 241 21.84 11.82 -9.47
C ASN A 241 22.37 10.40 -9.22
N GLY A 242 22.30 9.52 -10.22
CA GLY A 242 22.87 8.18 -10.16
C GLY A 242 24.38 8.19 -9.98
N ILE A 243 25.08 9.03 -10.74
CA ILE A 243 26.53 9.23 -10.63
C ILE A 243 26.89 9.70 -9.21
N MET A 244 26.27 10.79 -8.73
CA MET A 244 26.54 11.33 -7.40
C MET A 244 26.32 10.28 -6.30
N SER A 245 25.17 9.60 -6.32
CA SER A 245 24.81 8.56 -5.34
C SER A 245 25.81 7.40 -5.34
N PHE A 246 26.29 6.98 -6.51
CA PHE A 246 27.30 5.94 -6.62
C PHE A 246 28.69 6.41 -6.16
N MET A 247 29.08 7.64 -6.46
CA MET A 247 30.37 8.19 -6.03
C MET A 247 30.45 8.33 -4.51
N ASP A 248 29.38 8.82 -3.87
CA ASP A 248 29.28 8.90 -2.41
C ASP A 248 29.46 7.51 -1.79
N TYR A 249 28.80 6.49 -2.36
CA TYR A 249 28.98 5.11 -1.93
C TYR A 249 30.39 4.57 -2.17
N TRP A 250 30.96 4.79 -3.36
CA TRP A 250 32.29 4.34 -3.75
C TRP A 250 33.37 4.90 -2.81
N GLN A 251 33.22 6.15 -2.37
CA GLN A 251 34.14 6.78 -1.42
C GLN A 251 34.15 6.12 -0.03
N LEU A 252 33.06 5.46 0.37
CA LEU A 252 32.93 4.76 1.65
C LEU A 252 33.57 3.36 1.64
N ILE A 253 33.84 2.78 0.47
CA ILE A 253 34.47 1.46 0.35
C ILE A 253 35.94 1.55 0.78
N PRO A 254 36.45 0.59 1.59
CA PRO A 254 37.88 0.51 1.93
C PRO A 254 38.80 0.53 0.71
N GLU A 255 39.92 1.26 0.80
CA GLU A 255 40.83 1.51 -0.33
C GLU A 255 41.39 0.23 -0.96
N ASP A 256 41.72 -0.77 -0.16
CA ASP A 256 42.21 -2.07 -0.64
C ASP A 256 41.16 -2.83 -1.46
N ILE A 257 39.89 -2.76 -1.04
CA ILE A 257 38.76 -3.33 -1.77
C ILE A 257 38.51 -2.53 -3.06
N ARG A 258 38.57 -1.19 -3.00
CA ARG A 258 38.44 -0.33 -4.19
C ARG A 258 39.50 -0.65 -5.24
N ILE A 259 40.78 -0.75 -4.87
CA ILE A 259 41.86 -1.09 -5.81
C ILE A 259 41.60 -2.44 -6.49
N LYS A 260 41.14 -3.43 -5.72
CA LYS A 260 40.80 -4.75 -6.24
C LYS A 260 39.62 -4.71 -7.22
N LEU A 261 38.54 -4.02 -6.87
CA LEU A 261 37.33 -3.93 -7.70
C LEU A 261 37.52 -2.99 -8.89
N GLY A 262 38.27 -1.91 -8.72
CA GLY A 262 38.61 -0.92 -9.73
C GLY A 262 39.42 -1.49 -10.89
N GLY A 263 40.25 -2.50 -10.61
CA GLY A 263 40.98 -3.27 -11.61
C GLY A 263 40.12 -4.21 -12.47
N LEU A 264 38.84 -4.42 -12.13
CA LEU A 264 37.94 -5.28 -12.91
C LEU A 264 37.69 -4.65 -14.28
N LYS A 265 37.73 -5.48 -15.32
CA LYS A 265 37.67 -5.05 -16.71
C LYS A 265 36.90 -6.08 -17.53
N SER A 266 36.01 -5.58 -18.40
CA SER A 266 35.32 -6.40 -19.39
C SER A 266 36.31 -7.00 -20.41
N SER A 267 36.08 -8.24 -20.83
CA SER A 267 36.98 -8.95 -21.76
C SER A 267 37.06 -8.30 -23.16
N SER A 268 36.08 -7.49 -23.55
CA SER A 268 36.07 -6.78 -24.85
C SER A 268 36.52 -5.34 -24.79
N GLU A 269 36.49 -4.73 -23.61
CA GLU A 269 36.69 -3.28 -23.49
C GLU A 269 38.13 -2.99 -23.07
N GLN A 270 38.63 -1.79 -23.38
CA GLN A 270 39.98 -1.41 -22.94
C GLN A 270 39.99 -0.81 -21.53
N GLN A 271 38.86 -0.23 -21.11
CA GLN A 271 38.73 0.49 -19.85
C GLN A 271 38.38 -0.45 -18.68
N ASN A 272 39.02 -0.25 -17.54
CA ASN A 272 38.64 -0.91 -16.29
C ASN A 272 37.62 -0.07 -15.49
N LEU A 273 37.10 -0.63 -14.40
CA LEU A 273 36.07 0.01 -13.58
C LEU A 273 36.53 1.37 -13.02
N ASP A 274 37.77 1.48 -12.54
CA ASP A 274 38.31 2.75 -12.04
C ASP A 274 38.37 3.83 -13.12
N GLN A 275 38.76 3.46 -14.34
CA GLN A 275 38.81 4.39 -15.46
C GLN A 275 37.40 4.90 -15.82
N LEU A 276 36.39 4.03 -15.80
CA LEU A 276 35.00 4.40 -16.06
C LEU A 276 34.44 5.30 -14.96
N ILE A 277 34.71 4.96 -13.69
CA ILE A 277 34.33 5.78 -12.54
C ILE A 277 35.01 7.15 -12.61
N ALA A 278 36.31 7.19 -12.97
CA ALA A 278 37.03 8.44 -13.14
C ALA A 278 36.48 9.31 -14.27
N ILE A 279 35.99 8.72 -15.36
CA ILE A 279 35.28 9.44 -16.43
C ILE A 279 33.99 10.05 -15.89
N LEU A 280 33.16 9.27 -15.19
CA LEU A 280 31.90 9.73 -14.62
C LEU A 280 32.09 10.80 -13.52
N ASN A 281 33.21 10.79 -12.80
CA ASN A 281 33.51 11.72 -11.72
C ASN A 281 34.12 13.06 -12.20
N LYS A 282 34.43 13.21 -13.49
CA LYS A 282 34.92 14.50 -14.02
C LYS A 282 33.78 15.51 -13.93
N SER A 283 33.96 16.53 -13.10
CA SER A 283 33.00 17.60 -12.84
C SER A 283 32.78 18.58 -13.99
N ASP A 284 33.36 18.33 -15.17
CA ASP A 284 33.14 19.14 -16.35
C ASP A 284 31.92 18.62 -17.11
N SER A 285 30.74 19.14 -16.75
CA SER A 285 29.42 18.67 -17.17
C SER A 285 29.13 18.74 -18.69
N LYS A 286 30.12 19.18 -19.49
CA LYS A 286 30.00 19.39 -20.94
C LYS A 286 30.76 18.38 -21.81
N SER A 287 31.39 17.37 -21.20
CA SER A 287 32.30 16.45 -21.89
C SER A 287 32.22 15.03 -21.31
N PHE A 288 31.01 14.49 -21.13
CA PHE A 288 30.88 13.05 -20.93
C PHE A 288 30.89 12.38 -22.31
N ASP A 289 31.70 11.33 -22.46
CA ASP A 289 31.39 10.30 -23.46
C ASP A 289 29.93 9.86 -23.20
N CYS A 290 29.16 9.57 -24.25
CA CYS A 290 27.75 9.20 -24.15
C CYS A 290 27.50 8.25 -22.95
N VAL A 291 26.78 8.72 -21.94
CA VAL A 291 26.58 8.02 -20.65
C VAL A 291 25.97 6.63 -20.84
N GLU A 292 25.25 6.44 -21.94
CA GLU A 292 24.70 5.17 -22.37
C GLU A 292 25.79 4.17 -22.80
N SER A 293 26.82 4.64 -23.50
CA SER A 293 28.00 3.83 -23.85
C SER A 293 28.73 3.38 -22.59
N ILE A 294 28.91 4.27 -21.62
CA ILE A 294 29.50 3.92 -20.31
C ILE A 294 28.63 2.89 -19.59
N SER A 295 27.30 3.07 -19.59
CA SER A 295 26.37 2.12 -18.96
C SER A 295 26.51 0.71 -19.54
N PHE A 296 26.74 0.60 -20.86
CA PHE A 296 26.92 -0.68 -21.55
C PHE A 296 28.23 -1.38 -21.10
N VAL A 297 29.33 -0.63 -21.01
CA VAL A 297 30.61 -1.17 -20.53
C VAL A 297 30.51 -1.61 -19.06
N LEU A 298 29.84 -0.82 -18.21
CA LEU A 298 29.63 -1.16 -16.81
C LEU A 298 28.76 -2.40 -16.63
N GLU A 299 27.68 -2.54 -17.41
CA GLU A 299 26.82 -3.74 -17.41
C GLU A 299 27.60 -4.99 -17.81
N LYS A 300 28.47 -4.88 -18.81
CA LYS A 300 29.33 -6.00 -19.22
C LYS A 300 30.32 -6.39 -18.13
N THR A 301 30.94 -5.40 -17.49
CA THR A 301 31.84 -5.61 -16.34
C THR A 301 31.09 -6.28 -15.18
N LEU A 302 29.87 -5.84 -14.87
CA LEU A 302 29.01 -6.44 -13.86
C LEU A 302 28.63 -7.89 -14.20
N ARG A 303 28.39 -8.20 -15.48
CA ARG A 303 28.05 -9.56 -15.94
C ARG A 303 29.23 -10.53 -15.75
N GLU A 304 30.42 -10.13 -16.16
CA GLU A 304 31.62 -10.97 -16.10
C GLU A 304 32.14 -11.14 -14.66
N HIS A 305 32.01 -10.10 -13.84
CA HIS A 305 32.59 -10.03 -12.50
C HIS A 305 31.57 -9.97 -11.37
N GLY A 306 30.30 -10.33 -11.63
CA GLY A 306 29.21 -10.25 -10.65
C GLY A 306 29.55 -10.94 -9.33
N LYS A 307 30.09 -12.17 -9.39
CA LYS A 307 30.53 -12.89 -8.18
C LYS A 307 31.52 -12.08 -7.31
N ALA A 308 32.38 -11.26 -7.91
CA ALA A 308 33.31 -10.40 -7.18
C ALA A 308 32.62 -9.15 -6.61
N LEU A 309 31.72 -8.55 -7.39
CA LEU A 309 31.00 -7.31 -7.03
C LEU A 309 29.91 -7.53 -5.97
N PHE A 310 29.43 -8.75 -5.81
CA PHE A 310 28.47 -9.16 -4.78
C PHE A 310 29.14 -9.99 -3.65
N GLN A 311 30.47 -9.89 -3.45
CA GLN A 311 31.22 -10.69 -2.45
C GLN A 311 30.68 -10.53 -1.02
N GLU A 312 30.28 -9.33 -0.63
CA GLU A 312 29.75 -9.03 0.71
C GLU A 312 28.35 -9.63 0.94
N THR A 313 27.64 -9.96 -0.15
CA THR A 313 26.29 -10.52 -0.15
C THR A 313 26.21 -11.76 -1.03
N SER A 314 27.10 -12.74 -0.79
CA SER A 314 27.19 -13.95 -1.61
C SER A 314 25.87 -14.73 -1.72
N ALA A 315 25.00 -14.64 -0.71
CA ALA A 315 23.65 -15.22 -0.73
C ALA A 315 22.75 -14.54 -1.78
N ASP A 316 22.81 -13.22 -1.88
CA ASP A 316 22.03 -12.46 -2.86
C ASP A 316 22.49 -12.75 -4.29
N TRP A 317 23.80 -12.93 -4.50
CA TRP A 317 24.32 -13.33 -5.82
C TRP A 317 23.86 -14.74 -6.22
N LEU A 318 23.89 -15.70 -5.29
CA LEU A 318 23.38 -17.04 -5.56
C LEU A 318 21.90 -17.00 -5.90
N TYR A 319 21.11 -16.22 -5.15
CA TYR A 319 19.70 -16.01 -5.42
C TYR A 319 19.46 -15.36 -6.79
N LEU A 320 20.15 -14.25 -7.10
CA LEU A 320 20.10 -13.60 -8.41
C LEU A 320 20.51 -14.55 -9.55
N SER A 321 21.55 -15.36 -9.34
CA SER A 321 21.99 -16.33 -10.34
C SER A 321 20.95 -17.40 -10.62
N GLU A 322 20.21 -17.87 -9.61
CA GLU A 322 19.10 -18.82 -9.82
C GLU A 322 17.92 -18.13 -10.52
N LEU A 323 17.59 -16.89 -10.16
CA LEU A 323 16.59 -16.10 -10.88
C LEU A 323 16.98 -15.89 -12.35
N TYR A 324 18.27 -15.66 -12.64
CA TYR A 324 18.76 -15.50 -14.01
C TYR A 324 18.61 -16.78 -14.83
N LYS A 325 19.04 -17.92 -14.29
CA LYS A 325 18.84 -19.22 -14.95
C LYS A 325 17.36 -19.47 -15.23
N LYS A 326 16.50 -19.18 -14.25
CA LYS A 326 15.05 -19.32 -14.41
C LYS A 326 14.51 -18.40 -15.51
N PHE A 327 14.95 -17.15 -15.54
CA PHE A 327 14.60 -16.19 -16.59
C PHE A 327 15.03 -16.69 -17.99
N ASP A 328 16.27 -17.16 -18.14
CA ASP A 328 16.78 -17.69 -19.41
C ASP A 328 16.01 -18.92 -19.89
N ILE A 329 15.63 -19.82 -18.98
CA ILE A 329 14.77 -20.98 -19.28
C ILE A 329 13.42 -20.51 -19.80
N LEU A 330 12.79 -19.54 -19.15
CA LEU A 330 11.49 -18.99 -19.57
C LEU A 330 11.57 -18.32 -20.94
N ILE A 331 12.62 -17.53 -21.20
CA ILE A 331 12.86 -16.91 -22.51
C ILE A 331 13.07 -17.98 -23.59
N THR A 332 13.84 -19.03 -23.31
CA THR A 332 14.08 -20.13 -24.25
C THR A 332 12.78 -20.86 -24.58
N ASN A 333 11.99 -21.22 -23.56
CA ASN A 333 10.69 -21.87 -23.75
C ASN A 333 9.71 -21.01 -24.58
N LEU A 334 9.73 -19.68 -24.39
CA LEU A 334 8.90 -18.74 -25.17
C LEU A 334 9.37 -18.59 -26.62
N LYS A 335 10.66 -18.80 -26.91
CA LYS A 335 11.17 -18.84 -28.30
C LYS A 335 10.77 -20.14 -29.00
N ASP A 336 10.88 -21.26 -28.29
CA ASP A 336 10.69 -22.58 -28.89
C ASP A 336 9.22 -22.93 -29.13
N SER A 337 8.34 -22.55 -28.19
CA SER A 337 6.91 -22.89 -28.26
C SER A 337 6.04 -21.90 -27.48
N PRO A 338 5.90 -20.65 -27.93
CA PRO A 338 4.96 -19.72 -27.32
C PRO A 338 3.53 -20.26 -27.47
N SER A 339 2.80 -20.40 -26.37
CA SER A 339 1.42 -20.87 -26.37
C SER A 339 0.59 -20.16 -25.31
N GLY A 340 -0.55 -19.63 -25.70
CA GLY A 340 -1.50 -18.99 -24.80
C GLY A 340 -2.70 -18.42 -25.55
N SER A 341 -3.34 -17.43 -24.94
CA SER A 341 -4.49 -16.75 -25.50
C SER A 341 -4.42 -15.29 -25.15
N ASP A 342 -4.78 -14.45 -26.12
CA ASP A 342 -4.93 -13.03 -25.91
C ASP A 342 -6.06 -12.75 -24.87
N PRO A 343 -5.77 -12.17 -23.70
CA PRO A 343 -6.74 -12.02 -22.63
C PRO A 343 -7.68 -10.82 -22.86
N LEU A 344 -8.19 -10.68 -24.09
CA LEU A 344 -9.26 -9.75 -24.43
C LEU A 344 -10.51 -10.14 -23.63
N LYS A 345 -11.00 -9.21 -22.81
CA LYS A 345 -12.19 -9.43 -21.98
C LYS A 345 -13.43 -8.75 -22.54
N THR A 346 -13.29 -7.76 -23.41
CA THR A 346 -14.42 -6.89 -23.78
C THR A 346 -15.33 -7.48 -24.85
N ILE A 347 -16.56 -7.01 -24.96
CA ILE A 347 -17.47 -7.27 -26.08
C ILE A 347 -18.08 -5.95 -26.56
N SER A 348 -18.25 -5.75 -27.87
CA SER A 348 -18.95 -4.56 -28.39
C SER A 348 -20.45 -4.65 -28.11
N THR A 349 -21.13 -3.51 -28.02
CA THR A 349 -22.56 -3.48 -27.71
C THR A 349 -23.36 -4.12 -28.83
N GLU A 350 -22.99 -3.86 -30.08
CA GLU A 350 -23.64 -4.40 -31.26
C GLU A 350 -23.54 -5.94 -31.30
N LEU A 351 -22.37 -6.49 -31.00
CA LEU A 351 -22.17 -7.93 -30.93
C LEU A 351 -22.93 -8.54 -29.76
N LEU A 352 -22.91 -7.90 -28.59
CA LEU A 352 -23.67 -8.37 -27.43
C LEU A 352 -25.17 -8.47 -27.74
N LEU A 353 -25.74 -7.45 -28.39
CA LEU A 353 -27.16 -7.42 -28.77
C LEU A 353 -27.48 -8.47 -29.85
N GLU A 354 -26.62 -8.64 -30.86
CA GLU A 354 -26.78 -9.69 -31.88
C GLU A 354 -26.80 -11.09 -31.27
N LEU A 355 -25.99 -11.31 -30.22
CA LEU A 355 -25.95 -12.58 -29.50
C LEU A 355 -27.04 -12.71 -28.44
N GLU A 356 -27.99 -11.76 -28.37
CA GLU A 356 -29.02 -11.70 -27.32
C GLU A 356 -28.39 -11.83 -25.92
N GLY A 357 -27.21 -11.26 -25.73
CA GLY A 357 -26.36 -11.57 -24.59
C GLY A 357 -26.93 -11.13 -23.25
N LEU A 358 -27.79 -10.13 -23.24
CA LEU A 358 -28.50 -9.69 -22.03
C LEU A 358 -29.52 -10.74 -21.55
N GLU A 359 -30.15 -11.47 -22.49
CA GLU A 359 -31.12 -12.53 -22.17
C GLU A 359 -30.43 -13.77 -21.57
N GLU A 360 -29.16 -13.97 -21.90
CA GLU A 360 -28.33 -15.07 -21.39
C GLU A 360 -27.84 -14.84 -19.95
N VAL A 361 -28.13 -13.70 -19.31
CA VAL A 361 -27.79 -13.47 -17.91
C VAL A 361 -28.83 -14.17 -17.02
N HIS A 362 -28.44 -15.24 -16.35
CA HIS A 362 -29.34 -16.10 -15.56
C HIS A 362 -29.03 -16.10 -14.05
N SER A 363 -27.93 -15.46 -13.64
CA SER A 363 -27.45 -15.43 -12.27
C SER A 363 -26.61 -14.18 -11.98
N LEU A 364 -26.32 -13.93 -10.70
CA LEU A 364 -25.39 -12.87 -10.29
C LEU A 364 -23.97 -13.07 -10.87
N CYS A 365 -23.50 -14.32 -10.98
CA CYS A 365 -22.20 -14.60 -11.59
C CYS A 365 -22.18 -14.24 -13.07
N ASP A 366 -23.28 -14.47 -13.79
CA ASP A 366 -23.38 -14.05 -15.20
C ASP A 366 -23.42 -12.52 -15.34
N LEU A 367 -24.07 -11.83 -14.40
CA LEU A 367 -24.07 -10.37 -14.38
C LEU A 367 -22.67 -9.81 -14.13
N ILE A 368 -21.91 -10.42 -13.22
CA ILE A 368 -20.51 -10.05 -12.97
C ILE A 368 -19.69 -10.27 -14.24
N ASP A 369 -19.79 -11.44 -14.87
CA ASP A 369 -19.09 -11.74 -16.13
C ASP A 369 -19.46 -10.71 -17.22
N LEU A 370 -20.73 -10.34 -17.34
CA LEU A 370 -21.19 -9.32 -18.28
C LEU A 370 -20.54 -7.95 -18.00
N LEU A 371 -20.56 -7.49 -16.74
CA LEU A 371 -19.98 -6.19 -16.40
C LEU A 371 -18.47 -6.15 -16.63
N GLU A 372 -17.74 -7.24 -16.36
CA GLU A 372 -16.31 -7.35 -16.68
C GLU A 372 -16.03 -7.25 -18.19
N MET A 373 -17.00 -7.63 -19.03
CA MET A 373 -16.88 -7.60 -20.49
C MET A 373 -17.26 -6.25 -21.12
N LEU A 374 -17.79 -5.31 -20.35
CA LEU A 374 -18.25 -4.02 -20.85
C LEU A 374 -17.25 -2.92 -20.52
N LYS A 375 -16.99 -2.05 -21.49
CA LYS A 375 -16.25 -0.80 -21.28
C LYS A 375 -17.17 0.23 -20.60
N PRO A 376 -16.64 1.15 -19.78
CA PRO A 376 -17.44 2.18 -19.13
C PRO A 376 -18.31 3.01 -20.09
N SER A 377 -17.83 3.25 -21.31
CA SER A 377 -18.58 3.96 -22.35
C SER A 377 -19.87 3.24 -22.79
N GLN A 378 -19.93 1.91 -22.66
CA GLN A 378 -21.06 1.09 -23.08
C GLN A 378 -22.18 1.05 -22.04
N PHE A 379 -21.89 1.34 -20.77
CA PHE A 379 -22.92 1.36 -19.72
C PHE A 379 -24.03 2.38 -19.97
N LYS A 380 -23.71 3.50 -20.63
CA LYS A 380 -24.72 4.51 -21.00
C LYS A 380 -25.66 4.00 -22.09
N GLU A 381 -25.14 3.23 -23.04
CA GLU A 381 -25.91 2.65 -24.14
C GLU A 381 -26.85 1.55 -23.65
N LEU A 382 -26.35 0.70 -22.75
CA LEU A 382 -27.07 -0.45 -22.17
C LEU A 382 -27.78 -0.12 -20.85
N GLN A 383 -27.94 1.17 -20.51
CA GLN A 383 -28.33 1.60 -19.17
C GLN A 383 -29.61 0.91 -18.69
N THR A 384 -30.68 0.98 -19.48
CA THR A 384 -32.00 0.45 -19.09
C THR A 384 -31.95 -1.05 -18.79
N ASP A 385 -31.30 -1.84 -19.64
CA ASP A 385 -31.26 -3.30 -19.50
C ASP A 385 -30.34 -3.73 -18.36
N LEU A 386 -29.19 -3.08 -18.20
CA LEU A 386 -28.27 -3.35 -17.10
C LEU A 386 -28.90 -3.03 -15.75
N ILE A 387 -29.71 -1.97 -15.65
CA ILE A 387 -30.46 -1.66 -14.42
C ILE A 387 -31.43 -2.79 -14.10
N ALA A 388 -32.21 -3.24 -15.09
CA ALA A 388 -33.16 -4.33 -14.89
C ALA A 388 -32.46 -5.63 -14.46
N LEU A 389 -31.27 -5.93 -14.99
CA LEU A 389 -30.46 -7.08 -14.58
C LEU A 389 -29.89 -6.92 -13.17
N ILE A 390 -29.37 -5.74 -12.83
CA ILE A 390 -28.87 -5.42 -11.48
C ILE A 390 -30.00 -5.57 -10.45
N GLU A 391 -31.17 -4.96 -10.69
CA GLU A 391 -32.33 -5.07 -9.81
C GLU A 391 -32.83 -6.51 -9.66
N LYS A 392 -32.73 -7.31 -10.72
CA LYS A 392 -33.14 -8.72 -10.72
C LYS A 392 -32.20 -9.62 -9.91
N TYR A 393 -30.88 -9.41 -9.98
CA TYR A 393 -29.88 -10.33 -9.43
C TYR A 393 -29.15 -9.84 -8.18
N VAL A 394 -29.17 -8.54 -7.90
CA VAL A 394 -28.66 -7.96 -6.65
C VAL A 394 -29.84 -7.78 -5.72
N VAL A 395 -30.12 -8.78 -4.88
CA VAL A 395 -31.34 -8.82 -4.04
C VAL A 395 -31.06 -8.64 -2.54
N ASN A 396 -29.80 -8.56 -2.12
CA ASN A 396 -29.44 -8.29 -0.74
C ASN A 396 -28.04 -7.66 -0.63
N ALA A 397 -27.57 -7.53 0.61
CA ALA A 397 -26.30 -6.88 0.87
C ALA A 397 -25.05 -7.66 0.42
N ASP A 398 -25.11 -8.98 0.57
CA ASP A 398 -24.05 -9.88 0.13
C ASP A 398 -23.91 -9.86 -1.40
N ASP A 399 -25.03 -9.78 -2.13
CA ASP A 399 -25.00 -9.74 -3.60
C ASP A 399 -24.30 -8.48 -4.13
N LEU A 400 -24.59 -7.30 -3.57
CA LEU A 400 -23.90 -6.07 -3.98
C LEU A 400 -22.42 -6.14 -3.60
N GLN A 401 -22.12 -6.67 -2.42
CA GLN A 401 -20.73 -6.87 -2.01
C GLN A 401 -19.99 -7.76 -3.01
N ARG A 402 -20.57 -8.90 -3.39
CA ARG A 402 -20.00 -9.81 -4.39
C ARG A 402 -19.84 -9.14 -5.76
N LEU A 403 -20.85 -8.36 -6.18
CA LEU A 403 -20.79 -7.58 -7.42
C LEU A 403 -19.63 -6.59 -7.40
N LEU A 404 -19.52 -5.77 -6.35
CA LEU A 404 -18.46 -4.76 -6.22
C LEU A 404 -17.08 -5.41 -6.15
N VAL A 405 -16.88 -6.42 -5.30
CA VAL A 405 -15.59 -7.12 -5.16
C VAL A 405 -15.08 -7.66 -6.50
N ALA A 406 -15.99 -8.18 -7.33
CA ALA A 406 -15.64 -8.74 -8.63
C ALA A 406 -15.56 -7.70 -9.77
N SER A 407 -16.15 -6.51 -9.60
CA SER A 407 -16.21 -5.49 -10.65
C SER A 407 -15.03 -4.52 -10.60
N ASP A 408 -14.69 -3.97 -11.76
CA ASP A 408 -13.74 -2.86 -11.86
C ASP A 408 -14.32 -1.59 -11.19
N PRO A 409 -13.54 -0.84 -10.38
CA PRO A 409 -13.96 0.45 -9.81
C PRO A 409 -14.61 1.42 -10.79
N GLU A 410 -14.24 1.39 -12.08
CA GLU A 410 -14.83 2.25 -13.11
C GLU A 410 -16.33 1.99 -13.32
N CYS A 411 -16.84 0.81 -12.93
CA CYS A 411 -18.25 0.46 -13.00
C CYS A 411 -19.08 1.05 -11.85
N TYR A 412 -18.43 1.42 -10.75
CA TYR A 412 -19.12 1.78 -9.50
C TYR A 412 -20.02 3.01 -9.64
N PRO A 413 -19.61 4.10 -10.34
CA PRO A 413 -20.50 5.24 -10.55
C PRO A 413 -21.82 4.84 -11.24
N PHE A 414 -21.77 3.93 -12.21
CA PHE A 414 -22.96 3.42 -12.88
C PHE A 414 -23.82 2.57 -11.94
N ILE A 415 -23.21 1.59 -11.26
CA ILE A 415 -23.91 0.69 -10.33
C ILE A 415 -24.64 1.52 -9.27
N PHE A 416 -23.93 2.45 -8.63
CA PHE A 416 -24.50 3.23 -7.55
C PHE A 416 -25.51 4.28 -8.02
N ALA A 417 -25.33 4.92 -9.18
CA ALA A 417 -26.29 5.89 -9.71
C ALA A 417 -27.70 5.30 -9.89
N ASN A 418 -27.79 4.00 -10.11
CA ASN A 418 -29.03 3.30 -10.42
C ASN A 418 -29.58 2.45 -9.25
N LEU A 419 -28.79 2.20 -8.20
CA LEU A 419 -29.21 1.48 -6.98
C LEU A 419 -29.79 2.41 -5.90
N LYS A 420 -30.61 3.40 -6.27
CA LYS A 420 -31.07 4.45 -5.32
C LYS A 420 -31.85 3.91 -4.12
N GLU A 421 -32.71 2.92 -4.32
CA GLU A 421 -33.52 2.35 -3.24
C GLU A 421 -32.65 1.55 -2.23
N TRP A 422 -31.58 0.95 -2.73
CA TRP A 422 -30.64 0.14 -1.97
C TRP A 422 -29.70 0.98 -1.11
N GLN A 423 -29.50 2.25 -1.46
CA GLN A 423 -28.69 3.17 -0.66
C GLN A 423 -29.15 3.18 0.80
N SER A 424 -30.46 3.17 1.03
CA SER A 424 -31.05 3.12 2.37
C SER A 424 -30.85 1.78 3.07
N LEU A 425 -30.75 0.67 2.34
CA LEU A 425 -30.51 -0.66 2.93
C LEU A 425 -29.04 -0.87 3.30
N PHE A 426 -28.11 -0.33 2.51
CA PHE A 426 -26.67 -0.50 2.69
C PHE A 426 -26.04 0.54 3.59
N PHE A 427 -26.33 1.81 3.32
CA PHE A 427 -25.60 2.90 3.95
C PHE A 427 -26.23 3.36 5.26
N ASN A 428 -27.46 2.94 5.56
CA ASN A 428 -28.04 3.14 6.88
C ASN A 428 -27.47 2.16 7.93
N ASN A 429 -26.73 1.13 7.51
CA ASN A 429 -25.96 0.27 8.40
C ASN A 429 -24.46 0.43 8.16
N LEU A 430 -23.83 1.31 8.94
CA LEU A 430 -22.40 1.59 8.85
C LEU A 430 -21.51 0.38 9.20
N GLU A 431 -22.03 -0.63 9.90
CA GLU A 431 -21.31 -1.89 10.14
C GLU A 431 -21.19 -2.69 8.84
N SER A 432 -22.27 -2.80 8.07
CA SER A 432 -22.27 -3.42 6.75
C SER A 432 -21.36 -2.67 5.77
N LEU A 433 -21.36 -1.33 5.83
CA LEU A 433 -20.43 -0.51 5.04
C LEU A 433 -18.97 -0.77 5.44
N GLY A 434 -18.68 -0.86 6.74
CA GLY A 434 -17.35 -1.21 7.23
C GLY A 434 -16.87 -2.57 6.72
N PHE A 435 -17.73 -3.59 6.80
CA PHE A 435 -17.43 -4.93 6.29
C PHE A 435 -17.22 -4.95 4.77
N LEU A 436 -18.05 -4.21 4.01
CA LEU A 436 -17.85 -4.05 2.58
C LEU A 436 -16.49 -3.43 2.29
N LEU A 437 -16.16 -2.29 2.92
CA LEU A 437 -14.89 -1.60 2.68
C LEU A 437 -13.69 -2.49 3.03
N GLU A 438 -13.76 -3.34 4.07
CA GLU A 438 -12.71 -4.31 4.39
C GLU A 438 -12.34 -5.22 3.22
N GLN A 439 -13.34 -5.65 2.43
CA GLN A 439 -13.15 -6.58 1.31
C GLN A 439 -12.74 -5.90 0.01
N LEU A 440 -12.85 -4.58 -0.06
CA LEU A 440 -12.50 -3.81 -1.26
C LEU A 440 -11.01 -3.43 -1.27
N THR A 441 -10.44 -3.37 -2.47
CA THR A 441 -9.11 -2.78 -2.71
C THR A 441 -9.13 -1.27 -2.49
N THR A 442 -7.97 -0.61 -2.32
CA THR A 442 -7.92 0.85 -2.13
C THR A 442 -8.64 1.64 -3.24
N PRO A 443 -8.44 1.35 -4.55
CA PRO A 443 -9.19 2.04 -5.61
C PRO A 443 -10.69 1.82 -5.52
N GLN A 444 -11.14 0.61 -5.20
CA GLN A 444 -12.56 0.30 -5.00
C GLN A 444 -13.13 1.07 -3.80
N ARG A 445 -12.43 1.12 -2.67
CA ARG A 445 -12.86 1.90 -1.48
C ARG A 445 -12.99 3.38 -1.81
N ASP A 446 -12.03 3.95 -2.52
CA ASP A 446 -12.06 5.36 -2.93
C ASP A 446 -13.21 5.64 -3.89
N ALA A 447 -13.53 4.72 -4.81
CA ALA A 447 -14.69 4.83 -5.68
C ALA A 447 -16.02 4.78 -4.91
N VAL A 448 -16.18 3.85 -3.95
CA VAL A 448 -17.35 3.82 -3.06
C VAL A 448 -17.44 5.11 -2.25
N PHE A 449 -16.33 5.58 -1.71
CA PHE A 449 -16.29 6.79 -0.91
C PHE A 449 -16.64 8.04 -1.72
N ASN A 450 -16.10 8.20 -2.92
CA ASN A 450 -16.42 9.34 -3.80
C ASN A 450 -17.90 9.36 -4.19
N TYR A 451 -18.52 8.19 -4.35
CA TYR A 451 -19.95 8.11 -4.54
C TYR A 451 -20.72 8.57 -3.28
N LEU A 452 -20.34 8.04 -2.12
CA LEU A 452 -20.98 8.37 -0.84
C LEU A 452 -20.79 9.84 -0.43
N ASN A 453 -19.68 10.46 -0.82
CA ASN A 453 -19.35 11.86 -0.57
C ASN A 453 -20.51 12.80 -0.98
N MET A 454 -21.29 12.45 -2.02
CA MET A 454 -22.45 13.23 -2.45
C MET A 454 -23.70 13.09 -1.56
N GLN A 455 -23.75 12.13 -0.63
CA GLN A 455 -24.98 11.69 0.02
C GLN A 455 -24.91 11.55 1.55
N ILE A 456 -23.71 11.52 2.16
CA ILE A 456 -23.60 11.35 3.61
C ILE A 456 -24.08 12.63 4.35
N SER A 457 -25.30 12.61 4.85
CA SER A 457 -25.75 13.48 5.95
C SER A 457 -25.42 12.79 7.29
N VAL A 458 -24.27 13.11 7.88
CA VAL A 458 -23.85 12.45 9.14
C VAL A 458 -24.77 12.87 10.29
N SER A 459 -25.62 11.93 10.70
CA SER A 459 -26.23 11.91 12.04
C SER A 459 -25.13 11.71 13.09
N THR A 460 -25.23 12.43 14.21
CA THR A 460 -24.17 12.51 15.22
C THR A 460 -24.09 11.31 16.15
N GLU A 461 -25.00 10.34 15.99
CA GLU A 461 -25.10 9.14 16.83
C GLU A 461 -24.02 8.09 16.51
N ASP A 462 -23.32 8.20 15.38
CA ASP A 462 -22.42 7.16 14.86
C ASP A 462 -20.92 7.53 14.86
N ALA A 463 -20.48 8.37 15.79
CA ALA A 463 -19.10 8.86 15.83
C ALA A 463 -18.03 7.75 15.91
N ALA A 464 -18.34 6.65 16.60
CA ALA A 464 -17.46 5.48 16.68
C ALA A 464 -17.39 4.69 15.36
N LEU A 465 -18.45 4.71 14.56
CA LEU A 465 -18.52 4.04 13.26
C LEU A 465 -17.80 4.86 12.19
N LEU A 466 -17.99 6.17 12.17
CA LEU A 466 -17.23 7.05 11.29
C LEU A 466 -15.72 7.00 11.58
N ALA A 467 -15.37 6.87 12.86
CA ALA A 467 -14.01 6.60 13.27
C ALA A 467 -13.48 5.26 12.71
N ARG A 468 -14.29 4.18 12.73
CA ARG A 468 -13.92 2.93 12.07
C ARG A 468 -13.73 3.09 10.56
N LEU A 469 -14.57 3.87 9.88
CA LEU A 469 -14.45 4.11 8.44
C LEU A 469 -13.10 4.76 8.07
N LEU A 470 -12.62 5.71 8.88
CA LEU A 470 -11.33 6.37 8.65
C LEU A 470 -10.18 5.37 8.49
N ARG A 471 -10.22 4.22 9.18
CA ARG A 471 -9.18 3.19 9.08
C ARG A 471 -9.02 2.62 7.67
N TYR A 472 -10.12 2.51 6.91
CA TYR A 472 -10.12 1.82 5.61
C TYR A 472 -9.87 2.73 4.42
N LEU A 473 -10.07 4.04 4.59
CA LEU A 473 -9.91 5.05 3.55
C LEU A 473 -8.45 5.42 3.31
N SER A 474 -8.11 5.81 2.08
CA SER A 474 -6.85 6.46 1.74
C SER A 474 -6.75 7.84 2.39
N GLU A 475 -5.54 8.39 2.52
CA GLU A 475 -5.34 9.73 3.11
C GLU A 475 -6.15 10.81 2.38
N SER A 476 -6.14 10.82 1.04
CA SER A 476 -6.93 11.75 0.23
C SER A 476 -8.43 11.63 0.47
N SER A 477 -8.93 10.40 0.62
CA SER A 477 -10.34 10.16 0.93
C SER A 477 -10.72 10.58 2.34
N ARG A 478 -9.82 10.38 3.33
CA ARG A 478 -10.03 10.87 4.71
C ARG A 478 -10.08 12.39 4.78
N GLU A 479 -9.20 13.06 4.04
CA GLU A 479 -9.20 14.54 3.97
C GLU A 479 -10.43 15.08 3.25
N SER A 480 -10.90 14.38 2.21
CA SER A 480 -12.16 14.69 1.56
C SER A 480 -13.35 14.51 2.51
N LEU A 481 -13.37 13.40 3.27
CA LEU A 481 -14.36 13.16 4.33
C LEU A 481 -14.38 14.30 5.34
N PHE A 482 -13.20 14.71 5.81
CA PHE A 482 -13.08 15.79 6.78
C PHE A 482 -13.67 17.11 6.27
N LYS A 483 -13.43 17.46 5.00
CA LYS A 483 -14.01 18.65 4.37
C LYS A 483 -15.53 18.59 4.27
N ILE A 484 -16.10 17.42 3.96
CA ILE A 484 -17.56 17.22 3.89
C ILE A 484 -18.20 17.37 5.27
N LEU A 485 -17.57 16.79 6.29
CA LEU A 485 -18.06 16.87 7.67
C LEU A 485 -18.19 18.33 8.11
N GLY A 486 -17.30 19.21 7.63
CA GLY A 486 -17.42 20.67 7.80
C GLY A 486 -17.70 21.05 9.25
N ASN A 487 -18.84 21.70 9.50
CA ASN A 487 -19.22 22.14 10.85
C ASN A 487 -19.57 20.98 11.81
N ASN A 488 -19.90 19.80 11.29
CA ASN A 488 -20.23 18.62 12.10
C ASN A 488 -18.98 17.98 12.74
N VAL A 489 -17.77 18.34 12.27
CA VAL A 489 -16.48 17.91 12.85
C VAL A 489 -16.46 18.13 14.36
N LYS A 490 -16.92 19.31 14.82
CA LYS A 490 -16.94 19.61 16.25
C LYS A 490 -17.78 18.61 17.02
N GLN A 491 -19.01 18.36 16.58
CA GLN A 491 -19.92 17.47 17.28
C GLN A 491 -19.44 16.02 17.24
N LEU A 492 -18.92 15.59 16.09
CA LEU A 492 -18.37 14.26 15.89
C LEU A 492 -17.21 13.97 16.85
N PHE A 493 -16.17 14.80 16.86
CA PHE A 493 -14.96 14.54 17.64
C PHE A 493 -15.09 14.95 19.11
N SER A 494 -16.12 15.71 19.49
CA SER A 494 -16.43 15.99 20.91
C SER A 494 -17.34 14.95 21.56
N SER A 495 -17.94 14.04 20.77
CA SER A 495 -18.88 13.03 21.28
C SER A 495 -18.23 11.94 22.14
N SER A 496 -16.99 11.52 21.82
CA SER A 496 -16.30 10.44 22.51
C SER A 496 -14.79 10.51 22.36
N ASN A 497 -14.07 10.00 23.36
CA ASN A 497 -12.62 9.87 23.33
C ASN A 497 -12.15 8.99 22.16
N VAL A 498 -12.89 7.91 21.84
CA VAL A 498 -12.56 7.01 20.73
C VAL A 498 -12.58 7.75 19.39
N ALA A 499 -13.63 8.51 19.11
CA ALA A 499 -13.73 9.29 17.87
C ALA A 499 -12.58 10.30 17.76
N PHE A 500 -12.31 11.05 18.83
CA PHE A 500 -11.20 11.99 18.88
C PHE A 500 -9.85 11.31 18.63
N THR A 501 -9.58 10.21 19.32
CA THR A 501 -8.35 9.42 19.20
C THR A 501 -8.12 8.96 17.76
N VAL A 502 -9.15 8.36 17.14
CA VAL A 502 -9.06 7.90 15.75
C VAL A 502 -8.82 9.06 14.79
N GLY A 503 -9.51 10.20 14.97
CA GLY A 503 -9.29 11.39 14.16
C GLY A 503 -7.82 11.82 14.18
N LEU A 504 -7.19 11.82 15.36
CA LEU A 504 -5.77 12.15 15.48
C LEU A 504 -4.85 11.11 14.84
N ILE A 505 -5.18 9.81 14.93
CA ILE A 505 -4.38 8.71 14.35
C ILE A 505 -4.38 8.76 12.82
N TYR A 506 -5.55 8.87 12.19
CA TYR A 506 -5.69 8.57 10.75
C TYR A 506 -5.72 9.79 9.83
N LEU A 507 -6.00 11.00 10.34
CA LEU A 507 -6.03 12.22 9.52
C LEU A 507 -4.63 12.83 9.37
N SER A 508 -4.44 13.82 8.52
CA SER A 508 -3.17 14.54 8.39
C SER A 508 -2.83 15.37 9.64
N ASN A 509 -1.57 15.82 9.75
CA ASN A 509 -1.14 16.69 10.84
C ASN A 509 -1.91 18.02 10.87
N GLU A 510 -2.17 18.60 9.69
CA GLU A 510 -2.93 19.86 9.57
C GLU A 510 -4.37 19.69 10.05
N THR A 511 -5.02 18.61 9.62
CA THR A 511 -6.39 18.28 10.03
C THR A 511 -6.49 17.94 11.52
N ALA A 512 -5.50 17.23 12.08
CA ALA A 512 -5.45 17.00 13.53
C ALA A 512 -5.34 18.29 14.35
N ARG A 513 -4.58 19.28 13.87
CA ARG A 513 -4.48 20.59 14.51
C ARG A 513 -5.83 21.28 14.53
N GLU A 514 -6.56 21.25 13.41
CA GLU A 514 -7.89 21.86 13.32
C GLU A 514 -8.92 21.14 14.21
N ILE A 515 -8.83 19.80 14.33
CA ILE A 515 -9.65 19.03 15.29
C ILE A 515 -9.36 19.50 16.72
N CYS A 516 -8.09 19.48 17.15
CA CYS A 516 -7.70 19.89 18.50
C CYS A 516 -8.17 21.31 18.84
N LYS A 517 -8.03 22.24 17.90
CA LYS A 517 -8.54 23.61 18.03
C LYS A 517 -10.06 23.66 18.14
N THR A 518 -10.76 22.91 17.31
CA THR A 518 -12.23 22.89 17.24
C THR A 518 -12.87 22.28 18.50
N VAL A 519 -12.27 21.20 19.03
CA VAL A 519 -12.78 20.51 20.23
C VAL A 519 -12.10 20.94 21.52
N HIS A 520 -11.28 22.01 21.49
CA HIS A 520 -10.46 22.44 22.62
C HIS A 520 -11.24 22.53 23.95
N ALA A 521 -12.43 23.15 23.93
CA ALA A 521 -13.29 23.28 25.10
C ALA A 521 -13.86 21.94 25.63
N ALA A 522 -13.94 20.90 24.79
CA ALA A 522 -14.40 19.57 25.16
C ALA A 522 -13.27 18.63 25.60
N LEU A 523 -12.00 19.00 25.35
CA LEU A 523 -10.85 18.13 25.65
C LEU A 523 -10.81 17.65 27.11
N PRO A 524 -11.08 18.46 28.15
CA PRO A 524 -11.06 17.99 29.54
C PRO A 524 -12.11 16.92 29.84
N HIS A 525 -13.21 16.91 29.09
CA HIS A 525 -14.26 15.91 29.22
C HIS A 525 -13.93 14.63 28.45
N LEU A 526 -13.27 14.76 27.30
CA LEU A 526 -12.79 13.62 26.49
C LEU A 526 -11.66 12.85 27.20
N ILE A 527 -10.75 13.60 27.82
CA ILE A 527 -9.58 13.08 28.53
C ILE A 527 -9.66 13.55 29.99
N SER A 528 -10.37 12.77 30.80
CA SER A 528 -10.70 13.12 32.19
C SER A 528 -9.67 12.66 33.22
N ASN A 529 -8.72 11.80 32.84
CA ASN A 529 -7.73 11.26 33.75
C ASN A 529 -6.41 10.86 33.05
N GLY A 530 -5.35 10.68 33.84
CA GLY A 530 -4.01 10.32 33.34
C GLY A 530 -3.94 8.97 32.61
N ALA A 531 -4.85 8.03 32.87
CA ALA A 531 -4.88 6.75 32.14
C ALA A 531 -5.45 6.91 30.73
N GLN A 532 -6.50 7.73 30.55
CA GLN A 532 -7.03 8.07 29.23
C GLN A 532 -6.01 8.85 28.40
N PHE A 533 -5.32 9.80 29.03
CA PHE A 533 -4.22 10.53 28.40
C PHE A 533 -3.11 9.58 27.92
N ASP A 534 -2.71 8.64 28.78
CA ASP A 534 -1.69 7.64 28.44
C ASP A 534 -2.12 6.77 27.26
N SER A 535 -3.34 6.23 27.31
CA SER A 535 -3.88 5.42 26.23
C SER A 535 -3.85 6.15 24.89
N LEU A 536 -4.24 7.43 24.86
CA LEU A 536 -4.18 8.26 23.66
C LEU A 536 -2.74 8.48 23.19
N CYS A 537 -1.85 8.99 24.05
CA CYS A 537 -0.47 9.30 23.65
C CYS A 537 0.33 8.06 23.23
N SER A 538 -0.01 6.88 23.74
CA SER A 538 0.64 5.62 23.39
C SER A 538 0.42 5.19 21.94
N VAL A 539 -0.69 5.60 21.32
CA VAL A 539 -1.07 5.22 19.95
C VAL A 539 -0.78 6.32 18.90
N LEU A 540 -0.41 7.53 19.34
CA LEU A 540 -0.11 8.65 18.45
C LEU A 540 1.37 8.66 18.01
N SER A 541 1.64 9.15 16.80
CA SER A 541 3.00 9.50 16.36
C SER A 541 3.58 10.65 17.19
N VAL A 542 4.88 10.90 17.08
CA VAL A 542 5.55 11.99 17.80
C VAL A 542 4.95 13.35 17.42
N GLU A 543 4.73 13.58 16.13
CA GLU A 543 4.21 14.83 15.58
C GLU A 543 2.78 15.08 16.05
N LYS A 544 1.93 14.04 16.04
CA LYS A 544 0.56 14.11 16.52
C LYS A 544 0.48 14.33 18.02
N ARG A 545 1.40 13.74 18.80
CA ARG A 545 1.51 14.02 20.24
C ARG A 545 1.85 15.48 20.51
N ILE A 546 2.80 16.06 19.75
CA ILE A 546 3.16 17.48 19.88
C ILE A 546 1.92 18.35 19.63
N ILE A 547 1.22 18.12 18.51
CA ILE A 547 -0.02 18.86 18.19
C ILE A 547 -1.05 18.73 19.30
N PHE A 548 -1.33 17.51 19.77
CA PHE A 548 -2.29 17.30 20.86
C PHE A 548 -1.89 18.07 22.14
N LEU A 549 -0.61 18.00 22.51
CA LEU A 549 -0.06 18.67 23.68
C LEU A 549 -0.12 20.20 23.58
N GLU A 550 0.04 20.78 22.39
CA GLU A 550 -0.12 22.24 22.17
C GLU A 550 -1.47 22.76 22.68
N TYR A 551 -2.55 21.98 22.54
CA TYR A 551 -3.91 22.37 22.93
C TYR A 551 -4.37 21.79 24.28
N PHE A 552 -3.70 20.75 24.78
CA PHE A 552 -4.14 20.04 26.00
C PHE A 552 -3.32 20.41 27.25
N PHE A 553 -2.16 21.04 27.09
CA PHE A 553 -1.19 21.24 28.18
C PHE A 553 -1.79 21.93 29.41
N GLU A 554 -2.65 22.94 29.23
CA GLU A 554 -3.26 23.69 30.34
C GLU A 554 -4.21 22.85 31.21
N PHE A 555 -4.75 21.75 30.68
CA PHE A 555 -5.65 20.84 31.39
C PHE A 555 -4.92 19.75 32.17
N LEU A 556 -3.63 19.53 31.89
CA LEU A 556 -2.81 18.49 32.51
C LEU A 556 -2.83 18.52 34.05
N PRO A 557 -2.83 19.68 34.73
CA PRO A 557 -2.88 19.71 36.19
C PRO A 557 -4.13 19.03 36.77
N GLY A 558 -5.27 19.13 36.10
CA GLY A 558 -6.57 18.64 36.59
C GLY A 558 -6.87 17.16 36.33
N ILE A 559 -6.14 16.52 35.42
CA ILE A 559 -6.39 15.12 35.05
C ILE A 559 -5.60 14.10 35.89
N SER A 560 -4.61 14.56 36.64
CA SER A 560 -3.78 13.68 37.48
C SER A 560 -4.35 13.66 38.89
N LYS A 561 -4.92 12.52 39.31
CA LYS A 561 -5.50 12.39 40.66
C LYS A 561 -4.54 11.79 41.70
N ASP A 562 -3.52 11.10 41.22
CA ASP A 562 -2.53 10.39 42.03
C ASP A 562 -1.17 10.43 41.32
N GLY A 563 -0.12 10.01 42.03
CA GLY A 563 1.25 10.01 41.53
C GLY A 563 1.42 9.12 40.30
N ARG A 564 0.75 7.96 40.24
CA ARG A 564 0.82 7.08 39.07
C ARG A 564 0.26 7.75 37.82
N GLN A 565 -0.87 8.43 37.91
CA GLN A 565 -1.47 9.18 36.82
C GLN A 565 -0.58 10.35 36.38
N LEU A 566 0.04 11.06 37.34
CA LEU A 566 1.00 12.11 37.02
C LEU A 566 2.23 11.54 36.29
N GLY A 567 2.76 10.41 36.72
CA GLY A 567 3.86 9.70 36.03
C GLY A 567 3.49 9.30 34.60
N ASN A 568 2.27 8.81 34.40
CA ASN A 568 1.73 8.49 33.07
C ASN A 568 1.65 9.69 32.13
N VAL A 569 1.40 10.89 32.67
CA VAL A 569 1.43 12.14 31.89
C VAL A 569 2.88 12.55 31.59
N LEU A 570 3.72 12.63 32.61
CA LEU A 570 5.10 13.11 32.53
C LEU A 570 5.96 12.31 31.53
N LYS A 571 5.68 11.02 31.33
CA LYS A 571 6.46 10.20 30.40
C LYS A 571 6.41 10.69 28.95
N TYR A 572 5.37 11.40 28.53
CA TYR A 572 5.23 11.91 27.15
C TYR A 572 5.66 13.37 26.94
N LEU A 573 5.86 14.12 28.02
CA LEU A 573 6.22 15.54 27.95
C LEU A 573 7.72 15.73 27.68
N ASP A 574 8.13 16.85 27.09
CA ASP A 574 9.56 17.21 27.09
C ASP A 574 10.03 17.68 28.49
N MET A 575 11.34 17.90 28.66
CA MET A 575 11.91 18.31 29.95
C MET A 575 11.34 19.65 30.46
N THR A 576 11.13 20.61 29.55
CA THR A 576 10.59 21.95 29.88
C THR A 576 9.13 21.86 30.33
N GLN A 577 8.36 21.03 29.64
CA GLN A 577 6.95 20.74 29.95
C GLN A 577 6.81 19.98 31.27
N CYS A 578 7.67 18.98 31.53
CA CYS A 578 7.76 18.29 32.82
C CYS A 578 8.02 19.29 33.95
N GLU A 579 9.00 20.18 33.78
CA GLU A 579 9.35 21.18 34.78
C GLU A 579 8.18 22.09 35.13
N LYS A 580 7.52 22.64 34.10
CA LYS A 580 6.33 23.48 34.25
C LYS A 580 5.19 22.76 34.96
N LEU A 581 4.88 21.51 34.58
CA LEU A 581 3.79 20.74 35.18
C LEU A 581 4.10 20.40 36.65
N CYS A 582 5.29 19.89 36.96
CA CYS A 582 5.69 19.57 38.33
C CYS A 582 5.67 20.82 39.22
N THR A 583 6.20 21.95 38.74
CA THR A 583 6.19 23.23 39.48
C THR A 583 4.76 23.73 39.72
N SER A 584 3.88 23.59 38.72
CA SER A 584 2.45 23.93 38.85
C SER A 584 1.76 23.09 39.93
N GLN A 585 2.02 21.78 39.98
CA GLN A 585 1.46 20.87 40.99
C GLN A 585 1.90 21.25 42.42
N ILE A 586 3.18 21.60 42.60
CA ILE A 586 3.71 22.10 43.89
C ILE A 586 3.02 23.40 44.28
N ASN A 587 2.97 24.38 43.38
CA ASN A 587 2.42 25.71 43.66
C ASN A 587 0.92 25.66 43.97
N ALA A 588 0.18 24.79 43.29
CA ALA A 588 -1.24 24.60 43.54
C ALA A 588 -1.53 23.76 44.81
N LYS A 589 -0.49 23.27 45.52
CA LYS A 589 -0.60 22.37 46.67
C LYS A 589 -1.56 21.21 46.41
N THR A 590 -1.52 20.65 45.21
CA THR A 590 -2.42 19.56 44.84
C THR A 590 -2.08 18.32 45.66
N GLN A 591 -3.10 17.58 46.11
CA GLN A 591 -2.90 16.35 46.88
C GLN A 591 -2.41 15.15 46.04
N VAL A 592 -1.97 15.40 44.80
CA VAL A 592 -1.56 14.35 43.83
C VAL A 592 -0.37 13.56 44.35
N ILE A 593 0.59 14.25 44.96
CA ILE A 593 1.76 13.64 45.62
C ILE A 593 1.64 13.91 47.12
N SER A 594 0.95 13.03 47.82
CA SER A 594 0.66 13.16 49.27
C SER A 594 1.50 12.25 50.16
N SER A 595 2.30 11.35 49.58
CA SER A 595 3.16 10.42 50.30
C SER A 595 4.39 10.02 49.47
N GLY A 596 5.37 9.40 50.13
CA GLY A 596 6.51 8.78 49.44
C GLY A 596 6.09 7.64 48.48
N TYR A 597 5.00 6.94 48.78
CA TYR A 597 4.40 5.97 47.86
C TYR A 597 3.92 6.62 46.55
N GLU A 598 3.21 7.74 46.63
CA GLU A 598 2.75 8.46 45.44
C GLU A 598 3.91 9.02 44.61
N PHE A 599 4.93 9.57 45.27
CA PHE A 599 6.16 10.01 44.60
C PHE A 599 6.85 8.85 43.87
N CYS A 600 7.00 7.70 44.53
CA CYS A 600 7.56 6.49 43.93
C CYS A 600 6.77 6.04 42.69
N ASN A 601 5.44 6.05 42.77
CA ASN A 601 4.58 5.68 41.65
C ASN A 601 4.66 6.66 40.48
N MET A 602 4.86 7.95 40.76
CA MET A 602 5.09 8.97 39.75
C MET A 602 6.41 8.76 38.99
N LEU A 603 7.48 8.35 39.69
CA LEU A 603 8.78 8.10 39.06
C LEU A 603 8.86 6.79 38.27
N PHE A 604 8.03 5.80 38.62
CA PHE A 604 8.06 4.46 38.04
C PHE A 604 8.07 4.44 36.49
N PRO A 605 7.15 5.12 35.77
CA PRO A 605 7.11 5.08 34.31
C PRO A 605 8.14 5.97 33.61
N LEU A 606 8.97 6.72 34.35
CA LEU A 606 9.86 7.74 33.79
C LEU A 606 11.25 7.19 33.48
N GLN A 607 11.93 7.80 32.50
CA GLN A 607 13.35 7.57 32.21
C GLN A 607 14.24 8.28 33.23
N PRO A 608 15.50 7.84 33.44
CA PRO A 608 16.39 8.36 34.48
C PRO A 608 16.51 9.89 34.52
N GLU A 609 16.63 10.54 33.35
CA GLU A 609 16.80 11.99 33.24
C GLU A 609 15.57 12.75 33.77
N LYS A 610 14.38 12.26 33.42
CA LYS A 610 13.12 12.81 33.94
C LYS A 610 12.92 12.52 35.42
N ARG A 611 13.40 11.37 35.92
CA ARG A 611 13.34 11.06 37.36
C ARG A 611 14.17 12.05 38.16
N HIS A 612 15.38 12.33 37.70
CA HIS A 612 16.25 13.34 38.30
C HIS A 612 15.59 14.72 38.29
N LEU A 613 15.07 15.17 37.13
CA LEU A 613 14.34 16.46 37.06
C LEU A 613 13.17 16.53 38.05
N CYS A 614 12.32 15.50 38.07
CA CYS A 614 11.17 15.45 38.98
C CYS A 614 11.61 15.45 40.45
N PHE A 615 12.70 14.72 40.77
CA PHE A 615 13.32 14.76 42.09
C PHE A 615 13.79 16.17 42.44
N THR A 616 14.58 16.83 41.61
CA THR A 616 15.08 18.19 41.86
C THR A 616 13.95 19.17 42.17
N ILE A 617 12.84 19.09 41.42
CA ILE A 617 11.69 19.98 41.59
C ILE A 617 10.91 19.68 42.87
N LEU A 618 10.66 18.40 43.17
CA LEU A 618 9.84 17.98 44.32
C LEU A 618 10.65 17.83 45.62
N ARG A 619 11.98 17.82 45.54
CA ARG A 619 12.90 17.68 46.67
C ARG A 619 12.56 18.59 47.86
N PRO A 620 12.21 19.88 47.68
CA PRO A 620 11.87 20.75 48.79
C PRO A 620 10.67 20.27 49.62
N ILE A 621 9.71 19.57 49.01
CA ILE A 621 8.51 19.07 49.69
C ILE A 621 8.63 17.61 50.13
N LEU A 622 9.61 16.86 49.61
CA LEU A 622 9.78 15.43 49.91
C LEU A 622 9.84 15.14 51.42
N PRO A 623 10.61 15.87 52.26
CA PRO A 623 10.65 15.59 53.70
C PRO A 623 9.26 15.60 54.34
N GLU A 624 8.38 16.53 53.96
CA GLU A 624 7.02 16.64 54.52
C GLU A 624 6.11 15.46 54.13
N LEU A 625 6.43 14.76 53.03
CA LEU A 625 5.71 13.59 52.53
C LEU A 625 6.15 12.27 53.17
N LEU A 626 7.29 12.26 53.88
CA LEU A 626 7.88 11.08 54.50
C LEU A 626 7.29 10.82 55.90
N GLN A 627 6.06 10.30 55.94
CA GLN A 627 5.34 10.05 57.20
C GLN A 627 5.76 8.75 57.90
N SER A 628 6.26 7.77 57.13
CA SER A 628 6.70 6.48 57.63
C SER A 628 8.02 6.03 57.04
N PHE A 629 8.67 5.06 57.70
CA PHE A 629 9.89 4.44 57.18
C PHE A 629 9.65 3.73 55.83
N VAL A 630 8.42 3.26 55.62
CA VAL A 630 7.98 2.65 54.36
C VAL A 630 7.96 3.71 53.25
N ASP A 631 7.42 4.90 53.51
CA ASP A 631 7.44 6.02 52.55
C ASP A 631 8.87 6.41 52.18
N PHE A 632 9.76 6.49 53.16
CA PHE A 632 11.17 6.80 52.92
C PHE A 632 11.83 5.75 52.02
N THR A 633 11.63 4.47 52.31
CA THR A 633 12.19 3.38 51.50
C THR A 633 11.65 3.40 50.08
N LEU A 634 10.35 3.67 49.90
CA LEU A 634 9.70 3.76 48.59
C LEU A 634 10.21 4.95 47.77
N THR A 635 10.36 6.13 48.39
CA THR A 635 10.90 7.33 47.74
C THR A 635 12.28 7.08 47.15
N LEU A 636 13.13 6.29 47.82
CA LEU A 636 14.47 5.97 47.35
C LEU A 636 14.47 4.99 46.16
N LYS A 637 13.40 4.23 45.91
CA LYS A 637 13.41 3.06 45.00
C LYS A 637 13.90 3.37 43.58
N TYR A 638 13.45 4.48 42.99
CA TYR A 638 13.74 4.85 41.60
C TYR A 638 14.73 6.01 41.45
N LEU A 639 15.27 6.52 42.56
CA LEU A 639 16.27 7.58 42.57
C LEU A 639 17.67 7.05 42.21
N SER A 640 18.47 7.91 41.58
CA SER A 640 19.89 7.64 41.35
C SER A 640 20.65 7.57 42.68
N SER A 641 21.87 7.04 42.68
CA SER A 641 22.69 7.03 43.90
C SER A 641 22.95 8.44 44.43
N GLU A 642 23.13 9.41 43.53
CA GLU A 642 23.35 10.82 43.85
C GLU A 642 22.10 11.43 44.49
N ASP A 643 20.93 11.29 43.86
CA ASP A 643 19.66 11.81 44.38
C ASP A 643 19.30 11.20 45.75
N LYS A 644 19.63 9.92 45.97
CA LYS A 644 19.46 9.26 47.28
C LYS A 644 20.31 9.91 48.36
N GLU A 645 21.58 10.17 48.07
CA GLU A 645 22.49 10.84 49.01
C GLU A 645 22.05 12.28 49.29
N GLU A 646 21.54 12.99 48.28
CA GLU A 646 20.99 14.33 48.44
C GLU A 646 19.77 14.35 49.36
N LEU A 647 18.82 13.44 49.18
CA LEU A 647 17.67 13.32 50.08
C LEU A 647 18.10 12.96 51.51
N ARG A 648 19.06 12.04 51.67
CA ARG A 648 19.62 11.70 52.99
C ARG A 648 20.29 12.92 53.63
N ALA A 649 21.00 13.73 52.86
CA ALA A 649 21.65 14.94 53.34
C ALA A 649 20.62 15.98 53.81
N ASP A 650 19.50 16.15 53.11
CA ASP A 650 18.41 17.03 53.53
C ASP A 650 17.80 16.57 54.86
N MET A 651 17.54 15.26 54.99
CA MET A 651 17.03 14.68 56.23
C MET A 651 18.02 14.87 57.40
N LYS A 652 19.32 14.65 57.18
CA LYS A 652 20.37 14.93 58.19
C LYS A 652 20.36 16.41 58.58
N GLY A 653 20.20 17.31 57.62
CA GLY A 653 20.08 18.75 57.83
C GLY A 653 18.91 19.09 58.76
N ILE A 654 17.73 18.51 58.52
CA ILE A 654 16.54 18.66 59.39
C ILE A 654 16.81 18.12 60.80
N CYS A 655 17.55 17.00 60.91
CA CYS A 655 17.96 16.43 62.19
C CYS A 655 19.10 17.20 62.89
N LYS A 656 19.69 18.24 62.27
CA LYS A 656 20.92 18.91 62.72
C LYS A 656 22.11 17.95 62.93
N LEU A 657 22.16 16.88 62.13
CA LEU A 657 23.27 15.92 62.15
C LEU A 657 24.41 16.40 61.24
N PRO A 658 25.69 16.16 61.60
CA PRO A 658 26.81 16.39 60.69
C PRO A 658 26.64 15.63 59.36
N LYS A 659 27.04 16.24 58.24
CA LYS A 659 26.90 15.63 56.90
C LYS A 659 27.57 14.26 56.81
N ASP A 660 28.71 14.10 57.46
CA ASP A 660 29.54 12.88 57.45
C ASP A 660 29.05 11.78 58.40
N THR A 661 27.93 12.00 59.09
CA THR A 661 27.36 10.99 60.00
C THR A 661 26.87 9.79 59.18
N VAL A 662 27.44 8.61 59.42
CA VAL A 662 27.02 7.36 58.81
C VAL A 662 25.93 6.73 59.67
N LEU A 663 24.71 6.68 59.15
CA LEU A 663 23.56 6.01 59.76
C LEU A 663 22.96 5.06 58.74
N SER A 664 22.42 3.93 59.20
CA SER A 664 21.53 3.14 58.36
C SER A 664 20.26 3.94 58.03
N ASP A 665 19.59 3.61 56.92
CA ASP A 665 18.34 4.28 56.52
C ASP A 665 17.27 4.23 57.63
N SER A 666 17.21 3.13 58.42
CA SER A 666 16.31 2.99 59.56
C SER A 666 16.66 3.92 60.73
N GLU A 667 17.94 4.07 61.04
CA GLU A 667 18.41 4.96 62.10
C GLU A 667 18.24 6.43 61.72
N LEU A 668 18.56 6.79 60.46
CA LEU A 668 18.35 8.13 59.94
C LEU A 668 16.88 8.52 60.00
N PHE A 669 15.98 7.63 59.57
CA PHE A 669 14.54 7.91 59.63
C PHE A 669 14.02 8.04 61.07
N LYS A 670 14.51 7.22 62.01
CA LYS A 670 14.16 7.36 63.44
C LYS A 670 14.58 8.72 64.01
N GLN A 671 15.76 9.22 63.65
CA GLN A 671 16.21 10.54 64.08
C GLN A 671 15.40 11.66 63.43
N TYR A 672 15.08 11.51 62.15
CA TYR A 672 14.22 12.41 61.39
C TYR A 672 12.83 12.53 62.03
N GLN A 673 12.19 11.41 62.33
CA GLN A 673 10.88 11.38 62.98
C GLN A 673 10.92 12.05 64.36
N LYS A 674 11.97 11.85 65.15
CA LYS A 674 12.16 12.57 66.42
C LYS A 674 12.24 14.09 66.19
N ALA A 675 13.09 14.54 65.27
CA ALA A 675 13.29 15.96 64.99
C ALA A 675 12.00 16.65 64.51
N THR A 676 11.21 16.00 63.66
CA THR A 676 9.95 16.55 63.15
C THR A 676 8.81 16.49 64.18
N THR A 677 8.76 15.46 65.03
CA THR A 677 7.75 15.36 66.11
C THR A 677 7.98 16.39 67.22
N TYR A 678 9.23 16.64 67.60
CA TYR A 678 9.58 17.68 68.59
C TYR A 678 9.26 19.10 68.09
N SER A 679 9.39 19.36 66.79
CA SER A 679 9.02 20.65 66.17
C SER A 679 7.53 20.97 66.26
N VAL A 680 6.65 19.97 66.18
CA VAL A 680 5.18 20.15 66.29
C VAL A 680 4.75 20.34 67.76
N ALA A 681 5.48 19.73 68.71
CA ALA A 681 5.25 19.95 70.14
C ALA A 681 5.65 21.37 70.58
N GLU A 682 6.74 21.94 70.03
CA GLU A 682 7.17 23.31 70.31
C GLU A 682 6.25 24.38 69.71
N SER A 683 5.71 24.19 68.51
CA SER A 683 4.74 25.13 67.89
C SER A 683 3.39 25.15 68.62
N ASN A 684 2.95 24.01 69.15
CA ASN A 684 1.76 23.95 70.00
C ASN A 684 2.02 24.56 71.39
N HIS A 685 3.24 24.43 71.93
CA HIS A 685 3.61 25.10 73.18
C HIS A 685 3.69 26.63 73.09
N SER A 686 3.95 27.23 71.91
CA SER A 686 3.80 28.68 71.74
C SER A 686 2.34 29.14 71.68
N PHE A 687 1.42 28.31 71.19
CA PHE A 687 -0.02 28.61 71.20
C PHE A 687 -0.60 28.64 72.62
N PHE A 688 -0.10 27.76 73.52
CA PHE A 688 -0.51 27.74 74.93
C PHE A 688 0.20 28.79 75.82
N LYS A 689 1.13 29.59 75.29
CA LYS A 689 1.79 30.67 76.05
C LYS A 689 1.20 32.07 75.87
N SER A 690 0.20 32.27 75.00
CA SER A 690 -0.52 33.55 74.89
C SER A 690 -2.03 33.42 75.07
N LYS A 691 -2.46 33.04 76.28
CA LYS A 691 -3.64 33.59 76.98
C LYS A 691 -3.78 32.86 78.32
N ARG A 692 -3.35 33.54 79.39
CA ARG A 692 -3.83 33.24 80.74
C ARG A 692 -5.31 33.60 80.80
N GLY A 693 -6.09 32.68 81.34
CA GLY A 693 -7.50 32.87 81.68
C GLY A 693 -8.39 31.90 80.91
N ASP A 694 -8.49 30.65 81.37
CA ASP A 694 -9.73 30.18 82.00
C ASP A 694 -9.64 28.71 82.45
N SER A 695 -10.07 28.54 83.70
CA SER A 695 -10.07 27.32 84.51
C SER A 695 -11.28 26.45 84.15
N PHE A 696 -11.21 25.65 83.08
CA PHE A 696 -12.32 24.72 82.77
C PHE A 696 -11.94 23.32 82.27
N LEU A 697 -10.67 23.01 81.97
CA LEU A 697 -10.29 21.74 81.32
C LEU A 697 -9.52 20.73 82.19
N LEU A 698 -9.52 20.89 83.51
CA LEU A 698 -8.98 19.87 84.44
C LEU A 698 -10.00 18.80 84.89
N ASN A 699 -11.27 18.90 84.46
CA ASN A 699 -12.33 17.97 84.88
C ASN A 699 -12.66 16.86 83.87
N PHE A 700 -11.90 16.69 82.78
CA PHE A 700 -12.24 15.71 81.73
C PHE A 700 -11.29 14.52 81.62
N LEU A 701 -10.25 14.42 82.46
CA LEU A 701 -9.26 13.35 82.39
C LEU A 701 -9.03 12.67 83.75
N GLU A 702 -10.08 12.12 84.32
CA GLU A 702 -9.97 10.96 85.22
C GLU A 702 -11.02 9.91 84.84
N PRO A 703 -10.62 8.67 84.49
CA PRO A 703 -11.56 7.55 84.44
C PRO A 703 -11.84 7.09 85.86
N LYS A 704 -13.11 7.19 86.29
CA LYS A 704 -13.62 6.44 87.44
C LYS A 704 -13.53 4.95 87.14
N ALA A 705 -12.59 4.25 87.77
CA ALA A 705 -12.66 2.81 87.97
C ALA A 705 -12.87 2.58 89.48
N ASN A 706 -14.12 2.33 89.86
CA ASN A 706 -14.46 1.87 91.19
C ASN A 706 -14.36 0.35 91.27
N ALA A 707 -13.73 -0.09 92.35
CA ALA A 707 -14.11 -1.22 93.21
C ALA A 707 -13.71 -2.67 92.85
N ASN A 708 -12.60 -3.09 93.49
CA ASN A 708 -12.57 -3.91 94.73
C ASN A 708 -12.96 -5.41 94.76
N VAL A 709 -11.98 -6.19 95.28
CA VAL A 709 -12.01 -7.33 96.24
C VAL A 709 -12.52 -8.67 95.65
N ILE A 710 -11.86 -9.83 95.72
CA ILE A 710 -11.34 -10.69 96.82
C ILE A 710 -10.24 -11.58 96.15
N GLN A 711 -9.06 -11.97 96.68
CA GLN A 711 -8.60 -12.37 98.01
C GLN A 711 -7.11 -12.07 98.18
#